data_AF-A0A3S0BRC7-F1
#
_entry.id   AF-A0A3S0BRC7-F1
#
_cell.length_a   1.000
_cell.length_b   1.000
_cell.length_c   1.000
_cell.angle_alpha   90.00
_cell.angle_beta   90.00
_cell.angle_gamma   90.00
#
_symmetry.space_group_name_H-M   'P 1'
#
loop_
_entity.id
_entity.type
_entity.pdbx_description
1 polymer ?
#
loop_
_entity_poly.entity_id
_entity_poly.type
_entity_poly.pdbx_seq_one_letter_code
_entity_poly.pdbx_strand_id
1 'polypeptide(L)'
;MKSILYITLGLVLYHNIIISSPRNLINKQQLVEDTEGNFNSVVVEQTLLVDNIIKTKKLVIDKDLEASNAVVENTTISSAEILNLTATNSYIDNLNANSLNISGTSLVGCDVFVDCNLYIPETTSSNQGVIFKYSGTTAAPTIIPFLHNAGIDSVFLGENSGNFTGSNSNVGIGTSTLTQLNGSSVNNTAIGWHALKDNIGYNNTAIGYGVLKSNTSGIYNVGIGYLALQNNTGGNYNLGIGTTSFQKTNGTGNVGLGSDSGANALGSYNTCIGNNAGSNLDTGSNNIIIGNVAVNTDDGVIRIGTSGVQTTNFQAGIRGVTAGVADTSVVNIDSNGQLGTGIITNNINITGSSSTGGSILKNGFLFMHDYGSDRNTFLGLNAGNTTLTGILNTGIGGDTLITITSGNNNTAVGVAALRNIFSGSTNSAFGVSALRNCSTGSGNIAFGQNALINIIGGGSNIAIGNNAGSNFVNTSNNIVIDNTGTLGDAGVIRIGTSGVQTTNFQAGIRGVTAAVADTSVVNIDSNGQLGTGIITNNINITGSSSTGGSILKNGFLFMHDYGSANTFVGAGAGNLTLTNTDNTGVGYFACHDLTSGTLNTAIGSFAMQNIQNGGFNTACGTNALRNLVSGSNNVGLGEEAGYSLIGSSNNICIGYTAGFNITASNNIMIGNAGTNSDAGVIRIGTTGTQTTNFQAGIRGVTAAVANTSVVSIDSNGQLGTGIITNNINITGSSTTGGNILKNGASFISNPGTSNTFVGETSGSLTVTGLNNSGFGRNALTSVTSGINNSGFGSNSLNALNSGSNNTACGFLSLIGVSSGSNNIGLGVNAGSNITTTSNNIAIGNSGTVTDSGIIRIGTPGTHTLNFQAGIFNAPALIGGTAVYIDSTNRLSSNPSSIKYKENITNISTDTFNNFQKLNPVSFTYIGDTTNTIQYGFIAEDVKNYLPELVLSDNNGEIYTIKYHLMYALLYRWLQNLQIQQDNNGNSITQLQEDLSHAQTRINSQETIIQSLLARIIALENLVNLNVTV
;
A
#
# COMPACT_ATOMS: atom_id res chain seq x y z
N MET A 1 1.17 18.76 21.24
CA MET A 1 2.06 17.83 20.51
C MET A 1 1.78 18.05 19.03
N LYS A 2 2.77 18.47 18.23
CA LYS A 2 3.60 17.53 17.45
C LYS A 2 2.72 16.42 16.86
N SER A 3 2.55 16.24 15.56
CA SER A 3 3.41 16.56 14.44
C SER A 3 2.80 15.86 13.21
N ILE A 4 3.18 16.32 12.02
CA ILE A 4 3.47 15.48 10.83
C ILE A 4 2.29 15.05 9.92
N LEU A 5 2.40 15.55 8.67
CA LEU A 5 2.21 14.91 7.35
C LEU A 5 0.88 15.01 6.58
N TYR A 6 1.08 15.05 5.25
CA TYR A 6 0.16 15.02 4.09
C TYR A 6 -0.36 16.40 3.63
N ILE A 7 0.02 16.99 2.45
CA ILE A 7 -0.01 16.52 1.03
C ILE A 7 -1.42 15.99 0.72
N THR A 8 -2.30 16.60 -0.10
CA THR A 8 -2.16 17.13 -1.48
C THR A 8 -3.47 17.83 -1.89
N LEU A 9 -3.37 18.81 -2.82
CA LEU A 9 -4.36 19.34 -3.79
C LEU A 9 -5.71 19.86 -3.25
N GLY A 10 -6.05 21.14 -3.41
CA GLY A 10 -6.31 21.84 -4.68
C GLY A 10 -7.83 22.15 -4.70
N LEU A 11 -8.38 23.31 -5.02
CA LEU A 11 -8.02 24.43 -5.86
C LEU A 11 -8.63 25.71 -5.26
N VAL A 12 -7.97 26.84 -5.52
CA VAL A 12 -8.55 28.07 -6.05
C VAL A 12 -10.09 28.07 -6.22
N LEU A 13 -10.75 29.00 -5.52
CA LEU A 13 -11.65 29.96 -6.18
C LEU A 13 -11.17 31.37 -5.80
N TYR A 14 -10.01 31.65 -6.43
CA TYR A 14 -9.31 32.89 -6.74
C TYR A 14 -8.94 33.85 -5.58
N HIS A 15 -8.10 33.29 -4.70
CA HIS A 15 -7.26 33.86 -3.61
C HIS A 15 -5.92 34.42 -4.17
N ASN A 16 -5.08 35.29 -3.57
CA ASN A 16 -4.98 35.93 -2.23
C ASN A 16 -3.79 36.94 -2.19
N ILE A 17 -3.86 38.11 -1.50
CA ILE A 17 -3.37 38.44 -0.11
C ILE A 17 -1.85 38.79 -0.05
N ILE A 18 -1.43 40.05 0.25
CA ILE A 18 -1.27 40.76 1.56
C ILE A 18 0.17 40.59 2.13
N ILE A 19 1.00 41.64 2.23
CA ILE A 19 1.30 42.56 3.36
C ILE A 19 2.68 42.29 4.05
N SER A 20 3.46 43.37 4.14
CA SER A 20 4.49 43.82 5.12
C SER A 20 5.74 42.98 5.50
N SER A 21 6.92 43.62 5.26
CA SER A 21 8.12 43.91 6.11
C SER A 21 8.61 42.90 7.19
N PRO A 22 9.92 42.77 7.55
CA PRO A 22 10.95 43.84 7.68
C PRO A 22 12.45 43.44 7.42
N ARG A 23 13.36 44.41 7.71
CA ARG A 23 14.85 44.50 7.69
C ARG A 23 15.77 43.24 7.73
N ASN A 24 16.79 43.32 6.86
CA ASN A 24 18.24 42.99 6.97
C ASN A 24 18.72 41.70 7.67
N LEU A 25 19.35 40.79 6.90
CA LEU A 25 20.75 40.34 7.04
C LEU A 25 21.12 39.27 5.98
N ILE A 26 22.11 39.62 5.14
CA ILE A 26 23.27 38.82 4.72
C ILE A 26 23.06 37.43 4.04
N ASN A 27 23.42 37.46 2.75
CA ASN A 27 24.18 36.50 1.93
C ASN A 27 23.54 35.29 1.21
N LYS A 28 23.89 35.30 -0.09
CA LYS A 28 24.04 34.23 -1.09
C LYS A 28 22.75 33.66 -1.68
N GLN A 29 22.43 34.11 -2.92
CA GLN A 29 22.78 33.42 -4.19
C GLN A 29 22.04 32.08 -4.26
N GLN A 30 21.14 31.83 -5.21
CA GLN A 30 21.39 31.94 -6.64
C GLN A 30 20.05 31.82 -7.40
N LEU A 31 19.92 32.52 -8.53
CA LEU A 31 18.88 32.24 -9.52
C LEU A 31 19.02 30.79 -10.01
N VAL A 32 17.89 30.08 -10.09
CA VAL A 32 17.71 28.83 -10.87
C VAL A 32 17.97 29.20 -12.35
N GLU A 33 19.06 28.69 -12.93
CA GLU A 33 19.11 27.53 -13.88
C GLU A 33 18.17 27.78 -15.08
N ASP A 34 18.60 27.76 -16.33
CA ASP A 34 19.62 26.99 -17.07
C ASP A 34 20.06 27.87 -18.27
N THR A 35 21.21 27.73 -18.94
CA THR A 35 21.75 26.51 -19.53
C THR A 35 23.22 26.75 -19.95
N GLU A 36 24.05 25.73 -19.72
CA GLU A 36 25.24 25.34 -20.50
C GLU A 36 26.50 26.23 -20.52
N GLY A 37 27.42 25.87 -19.62
CA GLY A 37 28.83 25.69 -20.02
C GLY A 37 29.06 24.26 -20.50
N ASN A 38 29.71 24.11 -21.66
CA ASN A 38 30.90 23.26 -21.81
C ASN A 38 31.40 23.28 -23.26
N PHE A 39 32.65 23.69 -23.46
CA PHE A 39 33.71 22.77 -23.92
C PHE A 39 35.09 23.46 -23.79
N ASN A 40 35.92 22.86 -22.92
CA ASN A 40 37.37 22.64 -23.04
C ASN A 40 38.32 23.86 -23.19
N SER A 41 39.48 23.93 -22.54
CA SER A 41 40.24 22.94 -21.78
C SER A 41 41.37 23.64 -21.00
N VAL A 42 41.60 23.20 -19.76
CA VAL A 42 42.89 22.79 -19.19
C VAL A 42 44.13 23.11 -20.03
N VAL A 43 45.12 23.80 -19.44
CA VAL A 43 46.55 23.38 -19.36
C VAL A 43 47.38 24.39 -18.52
N VAL A 44 47.89 23.88 -17.38
CA VAL A 44 49.27 24.01 -16.82
C VAL A 44 49.74 25.42 -16.40
N GLU A 45 49.96 25.70 -15.10
CA GLU A 45 51.25 25.57 -14.38
C GLU A 45 52.42 26.24 -15.14
N GLN A 46 53.42 26.90 -14.57
CA GLN A 46 53.83 27.35 -13.26
C GLN A 46 55.12 28.14 -13.60
N THR A 47 55.45 29.22 -12.87
CA THR A 47 56.84 29.75 -12.73
C THR A 47 57.51 30.32 -14.01
N LEU A 48 58.46 31.25 -14.03
CA LEU A 48 59.42 31.76 -13.05
C LEU A 48 60.01 33.10 -13.59
N LEU A 49 60.40 33.99 -12.67
CA LEU A 49 61.56 34.92 -12.67
C LEU A 49 61.86 35.85 -13.86
N VAL A 50 61.87 37.16 -13.59
CA VAL A 50 63.06 38.05 -13.55
C VAL A 50 62.68 39.25 -12.63
N ASP A 51 63.05 39.31 -11.34
CA ASP A 51 64.30 39.71 -10.68
C ASP A 51 64.77 41.18 -10.84
N ASN A 52 65.06 41.77 -9.66
CA ASN A 52 65.79 43.03 -9.36
C ASN A 52 64.99 44.35 -9.51
N ILE A 53 64.75 45.18 -8.47
CA ILE A 53 65.74 45.90 -7.65
C ILE A 53 65.08 46.59 -6.42
N ILE A 54 65.67 46.33 -5.25
CA ILE A 54 65.99 47.21 -4.10
C ILE A 54 64.95 47.64 -3.03
N LYS A 55 65.24 47.07 -1.86
CA LYS A 55 65.13 47.52 -0.45
C LYS A 55 65.16 49.04 -0.12
N THR A 56 64.42 49.32 0.97
CA THR A 56 64.70 50.22 2.13
C THR A 56 64.37 51.72 2.12
N LYS A 57 63.42 52.04 3.03
CA LYS A 57 63.35 53.15 4.03
C LYS A 57 63.11 54.61 3.59
N LYS A 58 61.90 55.10 3.89
CA LYS A 58 61.54 56.32 4.68
C LYS A 58 60.01 56.31 4.82
N LEU A 59 59.34 56.35 5.97
CA LEU A 59 59.45 57.18 7.18
C LEU A 59 59.37 58.69 6.88
N VAL A 60 58.15 59.24 7.09
CA VAL A 60 57.79 60.53 7.71
C VAL A 60 58.42 61.83 7.15
N ILE A 61 57.71 62.93 7.43
CA ILE A 61 58.08 64.35 7.41
C ILE A 61 57.60 65.02 6.12
N ASP A 62 56.45 65.71 6.14
CA ASP A 62 56.18 67.02 6.76
C ASP A 62 56.89 68.16 6.01
N LYS A 63 56.19 69.28 5.95
CA LYS A 63 56.55 70.61 5.41
C LYS A 63 58.02 70.85 5.04
N ASP A 64 58.21 71.36 3.82
CA ASP A 64 58.96 72.60 3.53
C ASP A 64 58.62 73.02 2.08
N LEU A 65 57.88 74.11 1.90
CA LEU A 65 58.39 75.46 1.65
C LEU A 65 59.15 75.61 0.31
N GLU A 66 58.49 76.35 -0.58
CA GLU A 66 59.01 77.34 -1.52
C GLU A 66 59.64 76.95 -2.89
N ALA A 67 58.89 77.42 -3.91
CA ALA A 67 59.33 78.23 -5.04
C ALA A 67 59.89 77.55 -6.30
N SER A 68 59.06 77.52 -7.35
CA SER A 68 59.16 78.46 -8.49
C SER A 68 58.59 77.82 -9.77
N ASN A 69 57.31 78.08 -10.06
CA ASN A 69 56.80 78.33 -11.42
C ASN A 69 55.33 78.77 -11.31
N ALA A 70 54.98 79.81 -12.07
CA ALA A 70 53.85 80.69 -11.83
C ALA A 70 52.50 79.97 -11.71
N VAL A 71 51.94 79.95 -10.50
CA VAL A 71 50.55 79.62 -10.21
C VAL A 71 49.74 80.90 -10.37
N VAL A 72 48.80 80.91 -11.33
CA VAL A 72 47.72 81.90 -11.37
C VAL A 72 46.54 81.28 -10.63
N GLU A 73 46.47 81.51 -9.32
CA GLU A 73 45.32 81.11 -8.49
C GLU A 73 44.34 82.28 -8.33
N ASN A 74 43.05 81.97 -8.50
CA ASN A 74 41.88 82.82 -8.19
C ASN A 74 41.80 84.20 -8.88
N THR A 75 41.21 84.21 -10.07
CA THR A 75 40.46 85.38 -10.55
C THR A 75 39.02 84.97 -10.83
N THR A 76 38.10 85.44 -9.98
CA THR A 76 36.67 85.33 -10.21
C THR A 76 36.29 86.29 -11.33
N ILE A 77 36.08 85.79 -12.55
CA ILE A 77 35.62 86.62 -13.67
C ILE A 77 34.10 86.48 -13.76
N SER A 78 33.37 87.59 -13.61
CA SER A 78 31.93 87.64 -13.83
C SER A 78 31.60 87.43 -15.31
N SER A 79 30.57 86.63 -15.57
CA SER A 79 29.96 86.33 -16.87
C SER A 79 30.21 87.36 -17.99
N ALA A 80 31.12 87.02 -18.93
CA ALA A 80 31.18 87.40 -20.36
C ALA A 80 32.56 87.75 -20.96
N GLU A 81 33.68 87.14 -20.55
CA GLU A 81 34.99 87.32 -21.22
C GLU A 81 35.64 86.02 -21.72
N ILE A 82 36.29 86.10 -22.90
CA ILE A 82 37.03 85.03 -23.57
C ILE A 82 38.50 85.07 -23.12
N LEU A 83 39.00 84.00 -22.50
CA LEU A 83 40.41 83.85 -22.14
C LEU A 83 41.22 83.34 -23.35
N ASN A 84 42.02 84.19 -23.99
CA ASN A 84 42.94 83.81 -25.07
C ASN A 84 44.32 83.48 -24.49
N LEU A 85 44.69 82.20 -24.44
CA LEU A 85 46.03 81.74 -24.02
C LEU A 85 46.84 81.31 -25.23
N THR A 86 48.04 81.88 -25.39
CA THR A 86 49.06 81.46 -26.36
C THR A 86 50.27 80.95 -25.58
N ALA A 87 50.32 79.64 -25.30
CA ALA A 87 51.50 79.02 -24.69
C ALA A 87 51.63 77.53 -25.05
N THR A 88 52.85 77.12 -25.41
CA THR A 88 53.30 75.73 -25.53
C THR A 88 53.71 75.22 -24.14
N ASN A 89 53.01 74.18 -23.65
CA ASN A 89 53.13 73.47 -22.36
C ASN A 89 52.62 74.20 -21.10
N SER A 90 51.31 74.14 -20.87
CA SER A 90 50.65 74.58 -19.63
C SER A 90 49.77 73.47 -19.03
N TYR A 91 49.86 73.24 -17.72
CA TYR A 91 48.92 72.45 -16.91
C TYR A 91 47.89 73.42 -16.30
N ILE A 92 46.60 73.21 -16.57
CA ILE A 92 45.50 74.07 -16.12
C ILE A 92 44.64 73.27 -15.16
N ASP A 93 44.53 73.72 -13.91
CA ASP A 93 43.69 73.11 -12.88
C ASP A 93 42.59 74.11 -12.49
N ASN A 94 41.33 73.64 -12.36
CA ASN A 94 40.12 74.42 -12.03
C ASN A 94 39.80 75.65 -12.92
N LEU A 95 39.48 75.41 -14.19
CA LEU A 95 38.95 76.45 -15.09
C LEU A 95 37.41 76.53 -15.05
N ASN A 96 36.84 77.62 -14.49
CA ASN A 96 35.42 77.95 -14.59
C ASN A 96 35.18 79.02 -15.68
N ALA A 97 35.32 78.64 -16.95
CA ALA A 97 35.00 79.48 -18.11
C ALA A 97 34.06 78.75 -19.07
N ASN A 98 33.06 79.44 -19.61
CA ASN A 98 32.06 78.84 -20.51
C ASN A 98 32.60 78.45 -21.91
N SER A 99 33.83 78.86 -22.26
CA SER A 99 34.49 78.43 -23.51
C SER A 99 36.01 78.65 -23.43
N LEU A 100 36.80 77.63 -23.78
CA LEU A 100 38.27 77.68 -23.88
C LEU A 100 38.69 77.70 -25.37
N ASN A 101 39.51 78.67 -25.79
CA ASN A 101 40.03 78.76 -27.16
C ASN A 101 41.57 78.65 -27.16
N ILE A 102 42.11 77.52 -27.63
CA ILE A 102 43.56 77.29 -27.77
C ILE A 102 43.90 77.44 -29.25
N SER A 103 44.74 78.42 -29.60
CA SER A 103 45.22 78.60 -30.98
C SER A 103 46.74 78.52 -31.05
N GLY A 104 47.25 77.54 -31.82
CA GLY A 104 48.67 77.31 -32.07
C GLY A 104 48.84 76.33 -33.23
N THR A 105 49.75 76.64 -34.16
CA THR A 105 49.79 76.08 -35.52
C THR A 105 50.55 74.76 -35.71
N SER A 106 50.84 73.98 -34.66
CA SER A 106 51.46 72.66 -34.82
C SER A 106 51.37 71.80 -33.55
N LEU A 107 50.41 70.88 -33.50
CA LEU A 107 50.33 69.82 -32.48
C LEU A 107 49.92 68.50 -33.16
N VAL A 108 50.91 67.74 -33.63
CA VAL A 108 50.74 66.31 -33.95
C VAL A 108 51.37 65.54 -32.80
N GLY A 109 50.54 64.88 -31.98
CA GLY A 109 50.99 63.97 -30.92
C GLY A 109 51.18 64.58 -29.52
N CYS A 110 50.29 65.46 -29.06
CA CYS A 110 50.28 65.91 -27.66
C CYS A 110 48.93 65.61 -27.00
N ASP A 111 48.95 64.91 -25.87
CA ASP A 111 47.77 64.70 -25.03
C ASP A 111 47.46 66.01 -24.28
N VAL A 112 46.30 66.59 -24.55
CA VAL A 112 45.75 67.69 -23.75
C VAL A 112 44.89 67.06 -22.66
N PHE A 113 45.41 66.97 -21.44
CA PHE A 113 44.61 66.61 -20.26
C PHE A 113 43.89 67.86 -19.75
N VAL A 114 42.57 67.87 -19.86
CA VAL A 114 41.69 68.83 -19.19
C VAL A 114 41.05 68.10 -18.02
N ASP A 115 41.62 68.22 -16.82
CA ASP A 115 40.94 67.83 -15.58
C ASP A 115 39.93 68.93 -15.23
N CYS A 116 38.83 68.99 -15.99
CA CYS A 116 37.64 69.68 -15.54
C CYS A 116 36.78 68.65 -14.79
N ASN A 117 36.64 68.82 -13.47
CA ASN A 117 35.45 68.33 -12.78
C ASN A 117 34.24 69.01 -13.41
N LEU A 118 33.62 68.34 -14.38
CA LEU A 118 32.46 68.86 -15.10
C LEU A 118 31.24 68.79 -14.17
N TYR A 119 31.05 69.82 -13.36
CA TYR A 119 29.84 70.01 -12.57
C TYR A 119 28.78 70.69 -13.44
N ILE A 120 27.78 69.92 -13.90
CA ILE A 120 26.58 70.44 -14.58
C ILE A 120 25.52 70.65 -13.50
N PRO A 121 25.10 71.88 -13.18
CA PRO A 121 24.02 72.09 -12.22
C PRO A 121 22.68 71.66 -12.84
N GLU A 122 21.94 70.78 -12.16
CA GLU A 122 20.53 70.54 -12.46
C GLU A 122 19.73 71.83 -12.22
N THR A 123 19.48 72.64 -13.25
CA THR A 123 18.28 73.48 -13.33
C THR A 123 18.06 74.02 -14.74
N THR A 124 16.84 73.78 -15.23
CA THR A 124 16.20 74.31 -16.45
C THR A 124 16.43 73.56 -17.77
N SER A 125 15.30 73.39 -18.46
CA SER A 125 14.96 72.42 -19.50
C SER A 125 15.49 72.78 -20.89
N SER A 126 16.80 72.90 -21.05
CA SER A 126 17.43 72.96 -22.38
C SER A 126 18.87 72.47 -22.32
N ASN A 127 19.06 71.16 -22.48
CA ASN A 127 20.38 70.52 -22.57
C ASN A 127 21.08 70.91 -23.89
N GLN A 128 21.97 71.90 -23.84
CA GLN A 128 22.99 72.08 -24.87
C GLN A 128 24.23 71.28 -24.48
N GLY A 129 24.63 70.33 -25.32
CA GLY A 129 25.86 69.56 -25.14
C GLY A 129 27.12 70.39 -25.37
N VAL A 130 28.23 69.97 -24.75
CA VAL A 130 29.57 70.52 -24.92
C VAL A 130 30.07 70.25 -26.36
N ILE A 131 30.45 71.28 -27.11
CA ILE A 131 30.96 71.15 -28.49
C ILE A 131 32.49 71.24 -28.50
N PHE A 132 33.19 70.17 -28.85
CA PHE A 132 34.61 70.24 -29.22
C PHE A 132 34.73 70.60 -30.71
N LYS A 133 35.53 71.62 -31.05
CA LYS A 133 35.77 72.09 -32.42
C LYS A 133 37.08 71.48 -32.95
N TYR A 134 37.07 70.93 -34.16
CA TYR A 134 38.29 70.64 -34.92
C TYR A 134 38.23 71.40 -36.25
N SER A 135 39.12 72.38 -36.44
CA SER A 135 39.19 73.18 -37.68
C SER A 135 40.40 72.75 -38.51
N GLY A 136 40.15 71.94 -39.54
CA GLY A 136 41.15 71.56 -40.53
C GLY A 136 40.56 71.66 -41.94
N THR A 137 40.64 72.86 -42.54
CA THR A 137 40.66 73.20 -43.99
C THR A 137 39.77 74.39 -44.37
N THR A 138 40.22 75.12 -45.40
CA THR A 138 39.86 76.51 -45.78
C THR A 138 38.61 76.64 -46.67
N ALA A 139 37.61 75.78 -46.53
CA ALA A 139 36.30 75.95 -47.17
C ALA A 139 35.23 76.15 -46.08
N ALA A 140 34.30 77.08 -46.31
CA ALA A 140 33.29 77.52 -45.34
C ALA A 140 32.72 76.35 -44.51
N PRO A 141 32.91 76.31 -43.18
CA PRO A 141 32.55 75.14 -42.39
C PRO A 141 31.04 75.13 -42.18
N THR A 142 30.37 74.11 -42.72
CA THR A 142 29.16 73.59 -42.09
C THR A 142 29.57 73.16 -40.68
N ILE A 143 28.93 73.74 -39.65
CA ILE A 143 29.21 73.43 -38.26
C ILE A 143 28.86 71.96 -38.04
N ILE A 144 29.84 71.07 -37.99
CA ILE A 144 29.63 69.66 -37.64
C ILE A 144 30.26 69.46 -36.25
N PRO A 145 29.46 69.36 -35.18
CA PRO A 145 29.97 69.25 -33.82
C PRO A 145 30.69 67.90 -33.62
N PHE A 146 31.89 67.93 -33.00
CA PHE A 146 32.65 66.71 -32.68
C PHE A 146 32.09 65.99 -31.43
N LEU A 147 31.25 66.69 -30.66
CA LEU A 147 30.41 66.20 -29.59
C LEU A 147 29.10 67.02 -29.63
N HIS A 148 27.95 66.36 -29.79
CA HIS A 148 26.64 67.02 -29.72
C HIS A 148 25.67 66.12 -28.97
N ASN A 149 24.98 66.69 -27.99
CA ASN A 149 23.90 66.01 -27.28
C ASN A 149 22.57 66.32 -27.97
N ALA A 150 22.21 65.53 -28.99
CA ALA A 150 21.00 65.77 -29.80
C ALA A 150 19.72 65.15 -29.19
N GLY A 151 19.78 64.63 -27.95
CA GLY A 151 18.66 64.03 -27.22
C GLY A 151 18.94 63.93 -25.72
N ILE A 152 17.97 63.47 -24.93
CA ILE A 152 18.19 63.18 -23.50
C ILE A 152 19.05 61.91 -23.39
N ASP A 153 20.08 61.91 -22.54
CA ASP A 153 20.98 60.76 -22.26
C ASP A 153 21.71 60.14 -23.47
N SER A 154 22.04 60.90 -24.51
CA SER A 154 22.75 60.40 -25.71
C SER A 154 24.22 60.84 -25.79
N VAL A 155 25.08 60.01 -26.37
CA VAL A 155 26.52 60.28 -26.59
C VAL A 155 26.86 60.11 -28.06
N PHE A 156 27.13 61.21 -28.77
CA PHE A 156 27.56 61.18 -30.18
C PHE A 156 28.96 61.75 -30.34
N LEU A 157 29.89 60.95 -30.85
CA LEU A 157 31.31 61.24 -31.03
C LEU A 157 31.74 60.90 -32.46
N GLY A 158 32.10 61.90 -33.27
CA GLY A 158 32.57 61.69 -34.66
C GLY A 158 31.77 62.45 -35.72
N GLU A 159 32.38 62.66 -36.89
CA GLU A 159 31.81 63.46 -37.97
C GLU A 159 30.46 62.90 -38.46
N ASN A 160 29.42 63.75 -38.53
CA ASN A 160 28.06 63.39 -38.92
C ASN A 160 27.38 62.32 -38.04
N SER A 161 27.86 62.09 -36.81
CA SER A 161 27.18 61.21 -35.85
C SER A 161 25.94 61.89 -35.26
N GLY A 162 24.77 61.23 -35.27
CA GLY A 162 23.56 61.70 -34.57
C GLY A 162 22.92 62.98 -35.11
N ASN A 163 22.74 63.08 -36.43
CA ASN A 163 22.29 64.29 -37.15
C ASN A 163 20.79 64.68 -36.98
N PHE A 164 20.14 64.31 -35.87
CA PHE A 164 18.71 64.60 -35.64
C PHE A 164 18.40 64.91 -34.18
N THR A 165 17.64 65.98 -33.94
CA THR A 165 17.18 66.39 -32.60
C THR A 165 15.87 65.70 -32.23
N GLY A 166 15.84 64.91 -31.15
CA GLY A 166 14.60 64.37 -30.59
C GLY A 166 14.57 62.86 -30.29
N SER A 167 15.69 62.15 -30.46
CA SER A 167 15.81 60.75 -30.03
C SER A 167 16.71 60.62 -28.81
N ASN A 168 16.28 59.86 -27.80
CA ASN A 168 16.94 59.75 -26.50
C ASN A 168 17.75 58.44 -26.34
N SER A 169 18.72 58.46 -25.42
CA SER A 169 19.49 57.28 -24.96
C SER A 169 20.31 56.54 -26.01
N ASN A 170 20.85 57.24 -27.02
CA ASN A 170 21.66 56.62 -28.08
C ASN A 170 23.17 56.86 -27.88
N VAL A 171 24.01 55.89 -28.23
CA VAL A 171 25.48 55.99 -28.28
C VAL A 171 25.93 55.86 -29.72
N GLY A 172 26.57 56.88 -30.30
CA GLY A 172 27.10 56.88 -31.66
C GLY A 172 28.55 57.33 -31.71
N ILE A 173 29.50 56.40 -31.82
CA ILE A 173 30.95 56.66 -31.81
C ILE A 173 31.55 56.25 -33.16
N GLY A 174 31.94 57.21 -33.98
CA GLY A 174 32.50 57.00 -35.32
C GLY A 174 31.87 57.93 -36.36
N THR A 175 32.46 57.96 -37.56
CA THR A 175 31.94 58.81 -38.65
C THR A 175 30.63 58.23 -39.21
N SER A 176 29.64 59.11 -39.36
CA SER A 176 28.33 58.82 -39.97
C SER A 176 27.58 57.66 -39.31
N THR A 177 27.62 57.58 -37.98
CA THR A 177 26.77 56.69 -37.19
C THR A 177 25.42 57.33 -36.89
N LEU A 178 24.33 56.56 -36.95
CA LEU A 178 22.99 57.02 -36.53
C LEU A 178 22.55 58.35 -37.22
N THR A 179 22.69 58.43 -38.54
CA THR A 179 22.46 59.69 -39.30
C THR A 179 21.00 59.97 -39.63
N GLN A 180 20.13 58.96 -39.53
CA GLN A 180 18.71 59.01 -39.93
C GLN A 180 17.75 58.80 -38.74
N LEU A 181 18.17 59.08 -37.51
CA LEU A 181 17.31 58.94 -36.33
C LEU A 181 16.01 59.74 -36.49
N ASN A 182 14.90 59.21 -35.97
CA ASN A 182 13.65 59.95 -35.79
C ASN A 182 13.25 59.96 -34.30
N GLY A 183 12.13 60.63 -33.95
CA GLY A 183 11.67 60.76 -32.56
C GLY A 183 11.32 59.45 -31.83
N SER A 184 11.38 58.30 -32.50
CA SER A 184 11.14 56.97 -31.91
C SER A 184 12.40 56.09 -31.88
N SER A 185 13.54 56.54 -32.40
CA SER A 185 14.77 55.75 -32.59
C SER A 185 15.67 55.71 -31.34
N VAL A 186 15.17 55.23 -30.19
CA VAL A 186 15.88 55.30 -28.88
C VAL A 186 16.80 54.09 -28.60
N ASN A 187 17.71 54.21 -27.62
CA ASN A 187 18.51 53.09 -27.08
C ASN A 187 19.42 52.35 -28.10
N ASN A 188 19.91 53.03 -29.13
CA ASN A 188 20.82 52.42 -30.10
C ASN A 188 22.28 52.64 -29.71
N THR A 189 23.11 51.60 -29.83
CA THR A 189 24.59 51.69 -29.69
C THR A 189 25.23 51.46 -31.05
N ALA A 190 25.90 52.45 -31.61
CA ALA A 190 26.61 52.39 -32.88
C ALA A 190 28.07 52.79 -32.66
N ILE A 191 29.01 51.88 -32.90
CA ILE A 191 30.44 52.13 -32.73
C ILE A 191 31.17 51.68 -33.99
N GLY A 192 31.70 52.60 -34.78
CA GLY A 192 32.43 52.33 -36.03
C GLY A 192 31.93 53.12 -37.24
N TRP A 193 32.72 53.16 -38.31
CA TRP A 193 32.38 53.92 -39.52
C TRP A 193 31.10 53.39 -40.17
N HIS A 194 30.07 54.22 -40.32
CA HIS A 194 28.75 53.87 -40.87
C HIS A 194 27.95 52.80 -40.11
N ALA A 195 28.25 52.53 -38.84
CA ALA A 195 27.41 51.67 -38.01
C ALA A 195 26.02 52.32 -37.81
N LEU A 196 24.93 51.57 -38.07
CA LEU A 196 23.54 52.05 -37.98
C LEU A 196 23.28 53.38 -38.72
N LYS A 197 23.95 53.61 -39.86
CA LYS A 197 23.87 54.88 -40.61
C LYS A 197 22.42 55.30 -40.92
N ASP A 198 21.65 54.40 -41.51
CA ASP A 198 20.29 54.65 -41.99
C ASP A 198 19.24 54.11 -40.99
N ASN A 199 19.63 53.94 -39.71
CA ASN A 199 18.77 53.32 -38.71
C ASN A 199 17.65 54.25 -38.22
N ILE A 200 16.41 53.77 -38.33
CA ILE A 200 15.22 54.43 -37.77
C ILE A 200 14.61 53.61 -36.60
N GLY A 201 15.08 52.38 -36.36
CA GLY A 201 14.65 51.52 -35.26
C GLY A 201 15.22 51.90 -33.88
N TYR A 202 14.82 51.16 -32.85
CA TYR A 202 15.26 51.33 -31.46
C TYR A 202 15.85 50.03 -30.87
N ASN A 203 16.63 50.16 -29.79
CA ASN A 203 17.30 49.05 -29.08
C ASN A 203 18.26 48.21 -29.96
N ASN A 204 18.94 48.81 -30.96
CA ASN A 204 19.92 48.09 -31.78
C ASN A 204 21.36 48.31 -31.30
N THR A 205 22.21 47.29 -31.35
CA THR A 205 23.66 47.39 -31.09
C THR A 205 24.44 47.05 -32.35
N ALA A 206 25.32 47.95 -32.80
CA ALA A 206 26.17 47.78 -33.97
C ALA A 206 27.61 48.19 -33.63
N ILE A 207 28.53 47.24 -33.66
CA ILE A 207 29.95 47.47 -33.36
C ILE A 207 30.81 46.98 -34.52
N GLY A 208 31.41 47.93 -35.25
CA GLY A 208 32.31 47.69 -36.38
C GLY A 208 31.93 48.47 -37.64
N TYR A 209 32.63 48.20 -38.75
CA TYR A 209 32.46 48.94 -40.00
C TYR A 209 31.17 48.54 -40.72
N GLY A 210 30.28 49.51 -40.96
CA GLY A 210 29.06 49.34 -41.77
C GLY A 210 28.08 48.27 -41.27
N VAL A 211 28.12 47.94 -39.98
CA VAL A 211 27.20 47.01 -39.32
C VAL A 211 25.80 47.64 -39.23
N LEU A 212 24.76 46.88 -39.60
CA LEU A 212 23.37 47.35 -39.62
C LEU A 212 23.18 48.68 -40.39
N LYS A 213 24.03 48.94 -41.40
CA LYS A 213 24.11 50.22 -42.10
C LYS A 213 22.76 50.68 -42.65
N SER A 214 21.96 49.77 -43.22
CA SER A 214 20.70 50.08 -43.90
C SER A 214 19.45 49.60 -43.13
N ASN A 215 19.47 49.70 -41.79
CA ASN A 215 18.36 49.23 -40.94
C ASN A 215 17.15 50.19 -40.86
N THR A 216 16.23 50.13 -41.82
CA THR A 216 15.17 51.15 -41.93
C THR A 216 14.04 51.06 -40.89
N SER A 217 13.79 49.92 -40.24
CA SER A 217 12.77 49.81 -39.18
C SER A 217 12.99 48.70 -38.15
N GLY A 218 14.04 47.88 -38.30
CA GLY A 218 14.30 46.74 -37.42
C GLY A 218 14.70 47.15 -36.00
N ILE A 219 14.24 46.39 -35.02
CA ILE A 219 14.47 46.62 -33.59
C ILE A 219 15.13 45.41 -32.90
N TYR A 220 15.83 45.65 -31.79
CA TYR A 220 16.50 44.60 -31.00
C TYR A 220 17.55 43.78 -31.77
N ASN A 221 18.20 44.35 -32.77
CA ASN A 221 19.26 43.67 -33.51
C ASN A 221 20.64 43.93 -32.89
N VAL A 222 21.50 42.90 -32.87
CA VAL A 222 22.88 42.98 -32.40
C VAL A 222 23.81 42.56 -33.52
N GLY A 223 24.56 43.50 -34.08
CA GLY A 223 25.59 43.26 -35.08
C GLY A 223 26.98 43.58 -34.52
N ILE A 224 27.94 42.67 -34.71
CA ILE A 224 29.34 42.90 -34.33
C ILE A 224 30.26 42.35 -35.42
N GLY A 225 31.11 43.19 -36.03
CA GLY A 225 32.06 42.79 -37.07
C GLY A 225 32.14 43.73 -38.27
N TYR A 226 32.51 43.21 -39.44
CA TYR A 226 32.57 43.97 -40.69
C TYR A 226 31.33 43.65 -41.53
N LEU A 227 30.47 44.64 -41.79
CA LEU A 227 29.24 44.51 -42.59
C LEU A 227 28.26 43.43 -42.10
N ALA A 228 28.30 43.06 -40.81
CA ALA A 228 27.29 42.19 -40.22
C ALA A 228 25.90 42.85 -40.29
N LEU A 229 24.88 42.10 -40.69
CA LEU A 229 23.48 42.56 -40.83
C LEU A 229 23.31 43.83 -41.70
N GLN A 230 24.24 44.07 -42.64
CA GLN A 230 24.34 45.35 -43.38
C GLN A 230 23.02 45.82 -44.00
N ASN A 231 22.25 44.92 -44.63
CA ASN A 231 21.03 45.24 -45.38
C ASN A 231 19.74 44.80 -44.65
N ASN A 232 19.73 44.78 -43.32
CA ASN A 232 18.53 44.40 -42.56
C ASN A 232 17.43 45.46 -42.62
N THR A 233 16.55 45.46 -43.63
CA THR A 233 15.59 46.56 -43.83
C THR A 233 14.43 46.60 -42.81
N GLY A 234 14.06 45.49 -42.18
CA GLY A 234 12.96 45.46 -41.19
C GLY A 234 12.92 44.24 -40.26
N GLY A 235 13.94 43.38 -40.27
CA GLY A 235 14.02 42.22 -39.39
C GLY A 235 14.32 42.61 -37.94
N ASN A 236 13.67 41.93 -36.99
CA ASN A 236 13.84 42.18 -35.56
C ASN A 236 14.60 41.04 -34.88
N TYR A 237 15.18 41.30 -33.71
CA TYR A 237 15.80 40.25 -32.86
C TYR A 237 16.89 39.42 -33.56
N ASN A 238 17.63 40.00 -34.51
CA ASN A 238 18.72 39.31 -35.20
C ASN A 238 20.06 39.53 -34.49
N LEU A 239 20.83 38.46 -34.29
CA LEU A 239 22.19 38.48 -33.79
C LEU A 239 23.15 38.08 -34.91
N GLY A 240 24.04 38.97 -35.32
CA GLY A 240 25.06 38.71 -36.34
C GLY A 240 26.45 39.09 -35.83
N ILE A 241 27.28 38.09 -35.54
CA ILE A 241 28.65 38.28 -35.07
C ILE A 241 29.62 37.65 -36.07
N GLY A 242 30.41 38.49 -36.74
CA GLY A 242 31.40 38.07 -37.73
C GLY A 242 31.39 38.94 -38.99
N THR A 243 32.34 38.71 -39.89
CA THR A 243 32.37 39.36 -41.20
C THR A 243 31.16 38.91 -42.03
N THR A 244 30.39 39.85 -42.57
CA THR A 244 29.25 39.60 -43.49
C THR A 244 28.19 38.61 -42.99
N SER A 245 28.13 38.34 -41.68
CA SER A 245 27.09 37.51 -41.08
C SER A 245 25.71 38.13 -41.34
N PHE A 246 24.80 37.35 -41.92
CA PHE A 246 23.45 37.80 -42.33
C PHE A 246 23.44 39.11 -43.13
N GLN A 247 24.42 39.34 -44.00
CA GLN A 247 24.55 40.58 -44.76
C GLN A 247 23.25 40.98 -45.49
N LYS A 248 22.44 40.02 -45.95
CA LYS A 248 21.20 40.24 -46.71
C LYS A 248 19.89 39.95 -45.97
N THR A 249 19.92 39.61 -44.67
CA THR A 249 18.70 39.16 -43.97
C THR A 249 17.60 40.23 -43.93
N ASN A 250 16.34 39.81 -44.06
CA ASN A 250 15.16 40.60 -43.71
C ASN A 250 14.22 39.84 -42.75
N GLY A 251 14.61 38.62 -42.34
CA GLY A 251 13.87 37.78 -41.39
C GLY A 251 14.07 38.22 -39.94
N THR A 252 13.27 37.66 -39.03
CA THR A 252 13.27 37.95 -37.59
C THR A 252 13.85 36.78 -36.79
N GLY A 253 14.58 37.06 -35.70
CA GLY A 253 15.02 36.03 -34.75
C GLY A 253 16.18 35.15 -35.24
N ASN A 254 17.01 35.64 -36.16
CA ASN A 254 18.14 34.90 -36.70
C ASN A 254 19.40 35.06 -35.82
N VAL A 255 20.15 33.96 -35.59
CA VAL A 255 21.40 33.93 -34.81
C VAL A 255 22.54 33.47 -35.69
N GLY A 256 23.57 34.29 -35.84
CA GLY A 256 24.65 34.12 -36.82
C GLY A 256 25.97 34.38 -36.15
N LEU A 257 26.81 33.35 -36.06
CA LEU A 257 28.11 33.41 -35.42
C LEU A 257 29.19 32.83 -36.34
N GLY A 258 29.95 33.70 -37.01
CA GLY A 258 31.00 33.31 -37.95
C GLY A 258 31.13 34.26 -39.13
N SER A 259 32.20 34.11 -39.92
CA SER A 259 32.30 34.79 -41.22
C SER A 259 31.30 34.18 -42.19
N ASP A 260 30.51 35.00 -42.87
CA ASP A 260 29.51 34.61 -43.87
C ASP A 260 28.40 33.69 -43.34
N SER A 261 28.20 33.62 -42.01
CA SER A 261 27.10 32.83 -41.45
C SER A 261 25.76 33.43 -41.84
N GLY A 262 24.92 32.65 -42.51
CA GLY A 262 23.61 33.06 -42.99
C GLY A 262 23.65 34.23 -43.98
N ALA A 263 24.77 34.47 -44.68
CA ALA A 263 24.98 35.69 -45.48
C ALA A 263 23.83 36.02 -46.47
N ASN A 264 23.15 34.99 -47.00
CA ASN A 264 22.02 35.13 -47.92
C ASN A 264 20.64 34.80 -47.30
N ALA A 265 20.57 34.43 -46.02
CA ALA A 265 19.33 33.96 -45.41
C ALA A 265 18.30 35.08 -45.26
N LEU A 266 17.17 34.96 -45.96
CA LEU A 266 16.03 35.89 -45.93
C LEU A 266 14.93 35.45 -44.95
N GLY A 267 14.87 34.15 -44.61
CA GLY A 267 13.88 33.59 -43.67
C GLY A 267 14.18 33.90 -42.20
N SER A 268 13.28 33.47 -41.31
CA SER A 268 13.27 33.80 -39.87
C SER A 268 13.65 32.62 -38.98
N TYR A 269 14.05 32.90 -37.73
CA TYR A 269 14.38 31.89 -36.70
C TYR A 269 15.48 30.89 -37.09
N ASN A 270 16.47 31.33 -37.87
CA ASN A 270 17.60 30.52 -38.28
C ASN A 270 18.80 30.70 -37.34
N THR A 271 19.39 29.60 -36.87
CA THR A 271 20.65 29.59 -36.09
C THR A 271 21.78 29.06 -36.96
N CYS A 272 22.72 29.92 -37.37
CA CYS A 272 23.86 29.63 -38.23
C CYS A 272 25.17 29.85 -37.46
N ILE A 273 25.92 28.77 -37.15
CA ILE A 273 27.15 28.85 -36.35
C ILE A 273 28.32 28.24 -37.13
N GLY A 274 29.34 29.05 -37.45
CA GLY A 274 30.56 28.66 -38.14
C GLY A 274 30.84 29.47 -39.41
N ASN A 275 32.05 29.33 -39.96
CA ASN A 275 32.45 29.95 -41.22
C ASN A 275 31.59 29.38 -42.38
N ASN A 276 30.98 30.27 -43.17
CA ASN A 276 30.00 29.95 -44.22
C ASN A 276 28.76 29.16 -43.76
N ALA A 277 28.49 29.07 -42.45
CA ALA A 277 27.34 28.29 -41.97
C ALA A 277 26.02 28.90 -42.48
N GLY A 278 25.21 28.17 -43.24
CA GLY A 278 23.94 28.68 -43.79
C GLY A 278 24.10 29.72 -44.90
N SER A 279 25.29 29.87 -45.50
CA SER A 279 25.54 30.89 -46.52
C SER A 279 24.65 30.73 -47.78
N ASN A 280 24.14 29.53 -48.08
CA ASN A 280 23.23 29.27 -49.20
C ASN A 280 21.74 29.29 -48.81
N LEU A 281 21.39 29.53 -47.55
CA LEU A 281 19.98 29.69 -47.16
C LEU A 281 19.37 30.87 -47.92
N ASP A 282 18.18 30.65 -48.49
CA ASP A 282 17.37 31.70 -49.13
C ASP A 282 16.18 32.06 -48.22
N THR A 283 14.94 31.76 -48.60
CA THR A 283 13.71 32.11 -47.84
C THR A 283 13.41 31.18 -46.65
N GLY A 284 14.20 30.13 -46.46
CA GLY A 284 14.02 29.10 -45.44
C GLY A 284 14.06 29.60 -44.00
N SER A 285 13.19 29.08 -43.14
CA SER A 285 13.04 29.49 -41.74
C SER A 285 13.23 28.33 -40.76
N ASN A 286 13.38 28.62 -39.46
CA ASN A 286 13.45 27.63 -38.38
C ASN A 286 14.59 26.59 -38.53
N ASN A 287 15.72 26.98 -39.12
CA ASN A 287 16.85 26.06 -39.33
C ASN A 287 17.92 26.18 -38.24
N ILE A 288 18.60 25.08 -37.89
CA ILE A 288 19.81 25.09 -37.06
C ILE A 288 20.97 24.53 -37.89
N ILE A 289 21.87 25.39 -38.33
CA ILE A 289 22.99 25.04 -39.23
C ILE A 289 24.32 25.34 -38.55
N ILE A 290 25.13 24.31 -38.32
CA ILE A 290 26.42 24.41 -37.65
C ILE A 290 27.52 23.89 -38.59
N GLY A 291 28.38 24.79 -39.09
CA GLY A 291 29.53 24.47 -39.95
C GLY A 291 29.22 24.00 -41.38
N ASN A 292 27.96 24.05 -41.82
CA ASN A 292 27.52 23.65 -43.17
C ASN A 292 27.04 24.84 -43.98
N VAL A 293 27.31 24.89 -45.30
CA VAL A 293 26.81 25.98 -46.17
C VAL A 293 25.30 26.00 -46.39
N ALA A 294 24.59 24.96 -45.98
CA ALA A 294 23.16 24.72 -46.20
C ALA A 294 22.77 24.53 -47.67
N VAL A 295 21.51 24.17 -47.90
CA VAL A 295 20.88 24.06 -49.22
C VAL A 295 19.77 25.10 -49.31
N ASN A 296 19.57 25.71 -50.49
CA ASN A 296 18.65 26.84 -50.67
C ASN A 296 17.21 26.57 -50.20
N THR A 297 16.77 25.31 -50.12
CA THR A 297 15.42 24.89 -49.75
C THR A 297 15.26 24.46 -48.28
N ASP A 298 16.27 24.65 -47.42
CA ASP A 298 16.17 24.25 -46.02
C ASP A 298 15.11 25.07 -45.27
N ASP A 299 14.07 24.42 -44.75
CA ASP A 299 13.02 25.03 -43.91
C ASP A 299 12.63 24.04 -42.80
N GLY A 300 12.85 24.41 -41.54
CA GLY A 300 12.67 23.53 -40.37
C GLY A 300 13.75 22.44 -40.22
N VAL A 301 14.96 22.65 -40.74
CA VAL A 301 16.03 21.64 -40.82
C VAL A 301 17.17 21.92 -39.84
N ILE A 302 17.69 20.85 -39.23
CA ILE A 302 18.96 20.88 -38.48
C ILE A 302 20.07 20.28 -39.36
N ARG A 303 21.16 21.04 -39.61
CA ARG A 303 22.37 20.58 -40.32
C ARG A 303 23.63 20.82 -39.48
N ILE A 304 24.48 19.82 -39.33
CA ILE A 304 25.75 19.93 -38.59
C ILE A 304 26.88 19.31 -39.42
N GLY A 305 27.97 20.02 -39.68
CA GLY A 305 29.18 19.53 -40.37
C GLY A 305 29.39 20.06 -41.81
N THR A 306 30.36 19.51 -42.55
CA THR A 306 30.79 20.06 -43.85
C THR A 306 29.84 19.77 -45.04
N SER A 307 29.80 20.69 -45.99
CA SER A 307 29.05 20.56 -47.25
C SER A 307 29.46 19.33 -48.07
N GLY A 308 28.50 18.61 -48.66
CA GLY A 308 28.73 17.49 -49.57
C GLY A 308 28.86 16.09 -48.95
N VAL A 309 28.84 15.94 -47.61
CA VAL A 309 29.00 14.64 -46.92
C VAL A 309 27.68 14.11 -46.32
N GLN A 310 26.57 14.82 -46.47
CA GLN A 310 25.34 14.57 -45.69
C GLN A 310 24.19 14.08 -46.57
N THR A 311 24.12 12.76 -46.81
CA THR A 311 22.94 12.10 -47.41
C THR A 311 21.92 11.63 -46.36
N THR A 312 22.23 11.74 -45.06
CA THR A 312 21.31 11.48 -43.94
C THR A 312 21.66 12.36 -42.72
N ASN A 313 20.64 12.70 -41.93
CA ASN A 313 20.67 13.58 -40.75
C ASN A 313 21.74 13.17 -39.71
N PHE A 314 22.64 14.09 -39.32
CA PHE A 314 23.70 13.82 -38.34
C PHE A 314 23.33 14.47 -37.00
N GLN A 315 22.73 13.69 -36.10
CA GLN A 315 22.57 14.07 -34.70
C GLN A 315 23.87 13.76 -33.95
N ALA A 316 24.59 14.79 -33.52
CA ALA A 316 25.82 14.64 -32.76
C ALA A 316 25.50 14.03 -31.38
N GLY A 317 25.93 12.78 -31.13
CA GLY A 317 25.69 12.11 -29.84
C GLY A 317 25.88 10.58 -29.80
N ILE A 318 25.89 9.88 -30.94
CA ILE A 318 26.30 8.46 -30.98
C ILE A 318 27.55 8.35 -31.85
N ARG A 319 28.71 8.52 -31.20
CA ARG A 319 30.02 8.33 -31.84
C ARG A 319 30.62 7.02 -31.37
N GLY A 320 30.62 6.04 -32.27
CA GLY A 320 31.51 4.88 -32.24
C GLY A 320 30.79 3.55 -32.40
N VAL A 321 30.59 3.10 -33.63
CA VAL A 321 31.04 1.78 -34.12
C VAL A 321 30.94 1.78 -35.65
N THR A 322 32.04 1.40 -36.31
CA THR A 322 32.16 1.12 -37.74
C THR A 322 31.19 0.01 -38.14
N ALA A 323 30.36 0.23 -39.17
CA ALA A 323 29.50 -0.79 -39.76
C ALA A 323 30.32 -2.05 -40.11
N GLY A 324 30.19 -3.08 -39.30
CA GLY A 324 31.03 -4.26 -39.40
C GLY A 324 30.87 -5.27 -38.27
N VAL A 325 29.70 -5.39 -37.65
CA VAL A 325 29.21 -6.59 -36.94
C VAL A 325 27.72 -6.42 -36.69
N ALA A 326 26.99 -7.53 -36.72
CA ALA A 326 25.54 -7.61 -36.52
C ALA A 326 25.09 -6.96 -35.20
N ASP A 327 23.85 -6.44 -35.20
CA ASP A 327 23.12 -5.83 -34.09
C ASP A 327 23.42 -4.37 -33.71
N THR A 328 23.08 -3.43 -34.60
CA THR A 328 22.82 -2.04 -34.19
C THR A 328 21.44 -1.59 -34.62
N SER A 329 20.52 -1.54 -33.66
CA SER A 329 19.19 -0.93 -33.75
C SER A 329 19.29 0.54 -34.16
N VAL A 330 18.74 0.87 -35.33
CA VAL A 330 18.64 2.24 -35.85
C VAL A 330 17.47 2.95 -35.17
N VAL A 331 17.71 4.15 -34.64
CA VAL A 331 16.65 5.08 -34.24
C VAL A 331 15.90 5.52 -35.50
N ASN A 332 14.62 5.15 -35.64
CA ASN A 332 13.85 5.38 -36.86
C ASN A 332 13.05 6.69 -36.78
N ILE A 333 13.09 7.48 -37.86
CA ILE A 333 12.32 8.72 -38.05
C ILE A 333 11.13 8.37 -38.95
N ASP A 334 9.91 8.69 -38.53
CA ASP A 334 8.73 8.47 -39.38
C ASP A 334 8.64 9.47 -40.54
N SER A 335 7.65 9.31 -41.44
CA SER A 335 7.43 10.23 -42.56
C SER A 335 7.07 11.67 -42.15
N ASN A 336 6.86 11.91 -40.85
CA ASN A 336 6.53 13.20 -40.26
C ASN A 336 7.71 13.79 -39.45
N GLY A 337 8.89 13.14 -39.45
CA GLY A 337 10.07 13.65 -38.76
C GLY A 337 10.14 13.33 -37.26
N GLN A 338 9.28 12.46 -36.71
CA GLN A 338 9.25 12.16 -35.27
C GLN A 338 10.15 10.96 -34.89
N LEU A 339 10.81 11.09 -33.74
CA LEU A 339 11.73 10.10 -33.19
C LEU A 339 10.96 9.07 -32.33
N GLY A 340 10.89 7.79 -32.76
CA GLY A 340 10.68 6.66 -31.84
C GLY A 340 9.29 6.01 -31.69
N THR A 341 8.32 6.14 -32.61
CA THR A 341 7.01 5.44 -32.47
C THR A 341 6.46 4.77 -33.74
N GLY A 342 7.33 4.21 -34.60
CA GLY A 342 6.92 3.41 -35.77
C GLY A 342 7.08 1.89 -35.57
N ILE A 343 6.04 1.10 -35.88
CA ILE A 343 6.08 -0.38 -35.85
C ILE A 343 7.17 -0.88 -36.82
N ILE A 344 8.10 -1.67 -36.31
CA ILE A 344 9.21 -2.28 -37.05
C ILE A 344 8.66 -3.30 -38.06
N THR A 345 8.78 -3.03 -39.36
CA THR A 345 8.37 -3.96 -40.44
C THR A 345 9.52 -4.77 -41.07
N ASN A 346 10.78 -4.57 -40.69
CA ASN A 346 11.94 -5.21 -41.36
C ASN A 346 13.01 -5.75 -40.39
N ASN A 347 12.69 -6.80 -39.64
CA ASN A 347 13.68 -7.79 -39.24
C ASN A 347 13.47 -9.04 -40.09
N ILE A 348 13.99 -9.04 -41.32
CA ILE A 348 14.50 -10.20 -42.09
C ILE A 348 14.99 -9.65 -43.44
N ASN A 349 16.31 -9.46 -43.58
CA ASN A 349 16.92 -9.10 -44.86
C ASN A 349 17.28 -10.39 -45.62
N ILE A 350 16.40 -10.86 -46.50
CA ILE A 350 16.71 -11.96 -47.45
C ILE A 350 17.10 -11.31 -48.78
N THR A 351 18.35 -11.48 -49.18
CA THR A 351 18.85 -11.02 -50.49
C THR A 351 17.95 -11.51 -51.62
N GLY A 352 17.37 -10.58 -52.39
CA GLY A 352 16.50 -10.86 -53.55
C GLY A 352 14.98 -10.84 -53.32
N SER A 353 14.49 -10.31 -52.19
CA SER A 353 13.04 -10.18 -51.92
C SER A 353 12.43 -8.89 -52.50
N SER A 354 11.34 -8.99 -53.27
CA SER A 354 10.53 -7.84 -53.70
C SER A 354 9.34 -7.63 -52.75
N SER A 355 9.18 -6.44 -52.17
CA SER A 355 8.11 -6.14 -51.21
C SER A 355 6.77 -5.90 -51.89
N THR A 356 5.97 -6.96 -52.04
CA THR A 356 4.52 -6.86 -52.25
C THR A 356 3.86 -7.22 -50.91
N GLY A 357 3.01 -6.35 -50.37
CA GLY A 357 2.44 -6.47 -49.03
C GLY A 357 1.93 -7.89 -48.72
N GLY A 358 2.39 -8.48 -47.62
CA GLY A 358 2.03 -9.83 -47.16
C GLY A 358 2.99 -10.96 -47.59
N SER A 359 4.01 -10.72 -48.42
CA SER A 359 4.92 -11.78 -48.88
C SER A 359 6.41 -11.43 -48.82
N ILE A 360 7.24 -12.40 -48.43
CA ILE A 360 8.71 -12.38 -48.51
C ILE A 360 9.14 -13.39 -49.57
N LEU A 361 9.88 -12.94 -50.58
CA LEU A 361 10.45 -13.80 -51.63
C LEU A 361 11.92 -14.11 -51.37
N LYS A 362 12.39 -15.30 -51.73
CA LYS A 362 13.80 -15.71 -51.76
C LYS A 362 14.18 -16.14 -53.18
N ASN A 363 15.14 -15.49 -53.80
CA ASN A 363 15.53 -15.73 -55.21
C ASN A 363 14.35 -15.70 -56.20
N GLY A 364 13.37 -14.80 -55.98
CA GLY A 364 12.17 -14.68 -56.83
C GLY A 364 11.04 -15.69 -56.54
N PHE A 365 11.21 -16.59 -55.58
CA PHE A 365 10.18 -17.54 -55.14
C PHE A 365 9.57 -17.15 -53.81
N LEU A 366 8.29 -17.42 -53.61
CA LEU A 366 7.60 -17.22 -52.32
C LEU A 366 8.27 -18.05 -51.22
N PHE A 367 8.60 -17.37 -50.10
CA PHE A 367 9.26 -17.98 -48.95
C PHE A 367 8.44 -17.82 -47.67
N MET A 368 7.87 -16.64 -47.40
CA MET A 368 6.91 -16.44 -46.30
C MET A 368 5.72 -15.64 -46.81
N HIS A 369 4.49 -16.14 -46.61
CA HIS A 369 3.28 -15.40 -46.94
C HIS A 369 2.03 -15.98 -46.28
N ASP A 370 0.93 -15.25 -46.38
CA ASP A 370 -0.38 -15.58 -45.82
C ASP A 370 -1.51 -15.58 -46.87
N TYR A 371 -1.17 -15.64 -48.18
CA TYR A 371 -2.14 -15.65 -49.29
C TYR A 371 -3.41 -16.49 -49.03
N GLY A 372 -4.56 -15.89 -49.32
CA GLY A 372 -5.89 -16.43 -49.09
C GLY A 372 -6.71 -15.55 -48.15
N SER A 373 -8.02 -15.75 -48.15
CA SER A 373 -9.00 -14.77 -47.63
C SER A 373 -8.85 -14.41 -46.15
N ASP A 374 -8.18 -15.24 -45.33
CA ASP A 374 -7.83 -14.96 -43.93
C ASP A 374 -6.95 -16.09 -43.30
N ARG A 375 -5.94 -15.71 -42.51
CA ARG A 375 -5.22 -16.55 -41.51
C ARG A 375 -4.49 -17.80 -42.04
N ASN A 376 -3.98 -17.80 -43.27
CA ASN A 376 -3.02 -18.83 -43.69
C ASN A 376 -1.60 -18.49 -43.19
N THR A 377 -0.74 -19.49 -43.03
CA THR A 377 0.66 -19.31 -42.63
C THR A 377 1.55 -20.20 -43.48
N PHE A 378 2.28 -19.62 -44.43
CA PHE A 378 3.20 -20.35 -45.29
C PHE A 378 4.64 -19.91 -45.03
N LEU A 379 5.53 -20.89 -44.81
CA LEU A 379 6.95 -20.71 -44.53
C LEU A 379 7.76 -21.82 -45.23
N GLY A 380 8.40 -21.51 -46.35
CA GLY A 380 9.19 -22.44 -47.15
C GLY A 380 9.14 -22.11 -48.64
N LEU A 381 10.14 -22.59 -49.39
CA LEU A 381 10.20 -22.39 -50.84
C LEU A 381 8.95 -23.01 -51.51
N ASN A 382 8.14 -22.21 -52.20
CA ASN A 382 6.88 -22.62 -52.85
C ASN A 382 5.84 -23.23 -51.87
N ALA A 383 5.86 -22.85 -50.59
CA ALA A 383 4.82 -23.25 -49.66
C ALA A 383 3.52 -22.48 -49.96
N GLY A 384 2.39 -23.14 -50.17
CA GLY A 384 1.10 -22.51 -50.44
C GLY A 384 0.87 -22.10 -51.90
N ASN A 385 -0.35 -21.63 -52.19
CA ASN A 385 -0.81 -21.24 -53.53
C ASN A 385 -1.35 -19.80 -53.52
N THR A 386 -0.96 -18.98 -54.49
CA THR A 386 -1.40 -17.58 -54.62
C THR A 386 -2.85 -17.41 -55.08
N THR A 387 -3.49 -18.47 -55.61
CA THR A 387 -4.91 -18.46 -56.00
C THR A 387 -5.83 -19.09 -54.96
N LEU A 388 -5.34 -19.33 -53.73
CA LEU A 388 -6.09 -19.97 -52.65
C LEU A 388 -7.24 -19.07 -52.17
N THR A 389 -8.46 -19.61 -52.12
CA THR A 389 -9.62 -18.99 -51.45
C THR A 389 -9.87 -19.53 -50.04
N GLY A 390 -9.29 -20.69 -49.73
CA GLY A 390 -9.34 -21.34 -48.42
C GLY A 390 -8.57 -20.61 -47.32
N ILE A 391 -8.95 -20.89 -46.07
CA ILE A 391 -8.49 -20.19 -44.85
C ILE A 391 -7.86 -21.16 -43.84
N LEU A 392 -7.09 -20.62 -42.88
CA LEU A 392 -6.52 -21.35 -41.74
C LEU A 392 -5.57 -22.52 -42.10
N ASN A 393 -4.91 -22.46 -43.26
CA ASN A 393 -3.93 -23.44 -43.67
C ASN A 393 -2.52 -23.04 -43.18
N THR A 394 -1.79 -23.99 -42.60
CA THR A 394 -0.39 -23.80 -42.17
C THR A 394 0.51 -24.70 -43.01
N GLY A 395 1.40 -24.15 -43.82
CA GLY A 395 2.40 -24.87 -44.60
C GLY A 395 3.82 -24.47 -44.23
N ILE A 396 4.58 -25.38 -43.62
CA ILE A 396 5.96 -25.14 -43.19
C ILE A 396 6.89 -26.17 -43.84
N GLY A 397 7.67 -25.77 -44.83
CA GLY A 397 8.55 -26.64 -45.61
C GLY A 397 8.50 -26.36 -47.11
N GLY A 398 9.47 -26.88 -47.87
CA GLY A 398 9.47 -26.71 -49.33
C GLY A 398 8.33 -27.46 -50.01
N ASP A 399 7.64 -26.82 -50.95
CA ASP A 399 6.52 -27.35 -51.74
C ASP A 399 5.34 -27.92 -50.90
N THR A 400 5.12 -27.42 -49.67
CA THR A 400 3.92 -27.79 -48.89
C THR A 400 2.69 -27.07 -49.42
N LEU A 401 1.54 -27.75 -49.52
CA LEU A 401 0.25 -27.11 -49.89
C LEU A 401 0.30 -26.33 -51.22
N ILE A 402 1.19 -26.67 -52.16
CA ILE A 402 1.42 -25.87 -53.37
C ILE A 402 0.22 -25.85 -54.34
N THR A 403 -0.65 -26.86 -54.32
CA THR A 403 -1.82 -26.95 -55.21
C THR A 403 -3.15 -26.59 -54.55
N ILE A 404 -3.15 -26.16 -53.28
CA ILE A 404 -4.41 -25.93 -52.55
C ILE A 404 -5.22 -24.79 -53.18
N THR A 405 -6.52 -24.99 -53.38
CA THR A 405 -7.40 -23.97 -53.99
C THR A 405 -8.54 -23.53 -53.07
N SER A 406 -9.26 -24.46 -52.45
CA SER A 406 -10.42 -24.16 -51.58
C SER A 406 -10.43 -24.90 -50.24
N GLY A 407 -9.41 -25.72 -49.95
CA GLY A 407 -9.29 -26.46 -48.69
C GLY A 407 -9.02 -25.54 -47.49
N ASN A 408 -9.62 -25.86 -46.34
CA ASN A 408 -9.49 -25.09 -45.11
C ASN A 408 -8.83 -25.92 -43.99
N ASN A 409 -8.17 -25.25 -43.04
CA ASN A 409 -7.66 -25.86 -41.80
C ASN A 409 -6.67 -27.02 -42.02
N ASN A 410 -5.85 -26.98 -43.09
CA ASN A 410 -4.82 -28.00 -43.30
C ASN A 410 -3.49 -27.57 -42.67
N THR A 411 -2.85 -28.46 -41.93
CA THR A 411 -1.50 -28.26 -41.39
C THR A 411 -0.53 -29.20 -42.11
N ALA A 412 0.50 -28.65 -42.75
CA ALA A 412 1.53 -29.39 -43.48
C ALA A 412 2.91 -28.94 -43.00
N VAL A 413 3.69 -29.84 -42.41
CA VAL A 413 5.04 -29.55 -41.89
C VAL A 413 6.01 -30.59 -42.42
N GLY A 414 6.98 -30.17 -43.23
CA GLY A 414 7.97 -31.03 -43.90
C GLY A 414 8.01 -30.82 -45.41
N VAL A 415 9.06 -31.30 -46.09
CA VAL A 415 9.18 -31.13 -47.55
C VAL A 415 8.12 -31.96 -48.28
N ALA A 416 7.36 -31.32 -49.16
CA ALA A 416 6.28 -31.90 -49.97
C ALA A 416 5.13 -32.55 -49.15
N ALA A 417 4.94 -32.16 -47.89
CA ALA A 417 3.77 -32.56 -47.11
C ALA A 417 2.49 -31.93 -47.71
N LEU A 418 1.42 -32.72 -47.89
CA LEU A 418 0.18 -32.29 -48.55
C LEU A 418 0.40 -31.54 -49.88
N ARG A 419 1.36 -31.99 -50.69
CA ARG A 419 1.74 -31.30 -51.94
C ARG A 419 0.57 -31.15 -52.92
N ASN A 420 -0.23 -32.22 -53.11
CA ASN A 420 -1.23 -32.29 -54.18
C ASN A 420 -2.68 -32.05 -53.70
N ILE A 421 -2.86 -31.46 -52.51
CA ILE A 421 -4.20 -31.16 -51.97
C ILE A 421 -4.87 -30.07 -52.80
N PHE A 422 -6.12 -30.27 -53.23
CA PHE A 422 -6.90 -29.30 -54.01
C PHE A 422 -8.01 -28.68 -53.15
N SER A 423 -8.95 -29.50 -52.66
CA SER A 423 -10.12 -29.04 -51.89
C SER A 423 -10.32 -29.75 -50.54
N GLY A 424 -9.44 -30.70 -50.19
CA GLY A 424 -9.52 -31.40 -48.89
C GLY A 424 -9.24 -30.45 -47.72
N SER A 425 -9.95 -30.65 -46.61
CA SER A 425 -9.88 -29.80 -45.42
C SER A 425 -9.49 -30.60 -44.19
N THR A 426 -9.06 -29.91 -43.12
CA THR A 426 -8.78 -30.49 -41.79
C THR A 426 -7.74 -31.62 -41.77
N ASN A 427 -6.79 -31.63 -42.69
CA ASN A 427 -5.70 -32.60 -42.69
C ASN A 427 -4.48 -32.11 -41.90
N SER A 428 -3.80 -33.02 -41.21
CA SER A 428 -2.58 -32.76 -40.44
C SER A 428 -1.46 -33.67 -40.94
N ALA A 429 -0.51 -33.14 -41.70
CA ALA A 429 0.62 -33.85 -42.28
C ALA A 429 1.95 -33.36 -41.68
N PHE A 430 2.62 -34.22 -40.92
CA PHE A 430 3.92 -33.94 -40.29
C PHE A 430 4.94 -34.97 -40.78
N GLY A 431 5.89 -34.56 -41.62
CA GLY A 431 6.94 -35.43 -42.18
C GLY A 431 7.15 -35.22 -43.69
N VAL A 432 8.30 -35.69 -44.20
CA VAL A 432 8.61 -35.59 -45.63
C VAL A 432 7.63 -36.44 -46.43
N SER A 433 6.95 -35.82 -47.42
CA SER A 433 5.94 -36.45 -48.27
C SER A 433 4.74 -37.08 -47.53
N ALA A 434 4.47 -36.68 -46.29
CA ALA A 434 3.24 -37.09 -45.59
C ALA A 434 2.01 -36.57 -46.35
N LEU A 435 1.01 -37.43 -46.59
CA LEU A 435 -0.20 -37.13 -47.36
C LEU A 435 0.05 -36.52 -48.77
N ARG A 436 1.21 -36.78 -49.37
CA ARG A 436 1.65 -36.09 -50.60
C ARG A 436 0.64 -36.16 -51.75
N ASN A 437 0.01 -37.31 -51.99
CA ASN A 437 -0.92 -37.51 -53.11
C ASN A 437 -2.39 -37.25 -52.76
N CYS A 438 -2.71 -36.83 -51.53
CA CYS A 438 -4.07 -36.51 -51.12
C CYS A 438 -4.57 -35.29 -51.92
N SER A 439 -5.68 -35.42 -52.64
CA SER A 439 -6.25 -34.37 -53.49
C SER A 439 -7.57 -33.79 -52.95
N THR A 440 -8.45 -34.66 -52.43
CA THR A 440 -9.78 -34.27 -51.90
C THR A 440 -10.08 -34.81 -50.50
N GLY A 441 -9.24 -35.71 -49.97
CA GLY A 441 -9.43 -36.32 -48.65
C GLY A 441 -9.41 -35.28 -47.53
N SER A 442 -10.25 -35.48 -46.51
CA SER A 442 -10.39 -34.54 -45.38
C SER A 442 -10.27 -35.25 -44.03
N GLY A 443 -9.80 -34.55 -43.02
CA GLY A 443 -9.68 -35.09 -41.65
C GLY A 443 -8.59 -36.13 -41.44
N ASN A 444 -7.60 -36.24 -42.33
CA ASN A 444 -6.53 -37.22 -42.17
C ASN A 444 -5.39 -36.67 -41.31
N ILE A 445 -4.86 -37.50 -40.41
CA ILE A 445 -3.67 -37.21 -39.60
C ILE A 445 -2.56 -38.16 -40.06
N ALA A 446 -1.44 -37.62 -40.54
CA ALA A 446 -0.27 -38.38 -40.98
C ALA A 446 0.98 -37.83 -40.30
N PHE A 447 1.61 -38.63 -39.45
CA PHE A 447 2.82 -38.27 -38.72
C PHE A 447 3.94 -39.28 -39.05
N GLY A 448 4.89 -38.88 -39.90
CA GLY A 448 5.99 -39.74 -40.36
C GLY A 448 6.31 -39.56 -41.84
N GLN A 449 7.50 -40.00 -42.26
CA GLN A 449 7.89 -39.97 -43.66
C GLN A 449 6.99 -40.90 -44.48
N ASN A 450 6.44 -40.40 -45.59
CA ASN A 450 5.50 -41.12 -46.48
C ASN A 450 4.23 -41.68 -45.80
N ALA A 451 3.86 -41.19 -44.61
CA ALA A 451 2.61 -41.59 -43.97
C ALA A 451 1.41 -41.16 -44.84
N LEU A 452 0.51 -42.09 -45.13
CA LEU A 452 -0.63 -41.95 -46.06
C LEU A 452 -0.25 -41.40 -47.45
N ILE A 453 0.95 -41.70 -47.95
CA ILE A 453 1.46 -41.11 -49.20
C ILE A 453 0.54 -41.34 -50.42
N ASN A 454 -0.18 -42.46 -50.48
CA ASN A 454 -1.00 -42.87 -51.63
C ASN A 454 -2.51 -42.59 -51.48
N ILE A 455 -2.94 -41.93 -50.39
CA ILE A 455 -4.36 -41.59 -50.24
C ILE A 455 -4.72 -40.48 -51.25
N ILE A 456 -5.91 -40.55 -51.87
CA ILE A 456 -6.38 -39.57 -52.86
C ILE A 456 -7.59 -38.79 -52.31
N GLY A 457 -8.71 -39.46 -52.00
CA GLY A 457 -9.95 -38.85 -51.51
C GLY A 457 -10.49 -39.36 -50.16
N GLY A 458 -9.90 -40.41 -49.59
CA GLY A 458 -10.31 -41.00 -48.31
C GLY A 458 -10.10 -40.06 -47.11
N GLY A 459 -10.93 -40.17 -46.08
CA GLY A 459 -10.96 -39.21 -44.96
C GLY A 459 -10.93 -39.85 -43.57
N SER A 460 -10.63 -39.03 -42.55
CA SER A 460 -10.60 -39.45 -41.14
C SER A 460 -9.65 -40.61 -40.82
N ASN A 461 -8.53 -40.71 -41.54
CA ASN A 461 -7.50 -41.73 -41.22
C ASN A 461 -6.42 -41.13 -40.32
N ILE A 462 -5.95 -41.90 -39.34
CA ILE A 462 -4.79 -41.55 -38.50
C ILE A 462 -3.66 -42.51 -38.85
N ALA A 463 -2.52 -42.00 -39.28
CA ALA A 463 -1.32 -42.76 -39.59
C ALA A 463 -0.11 -42.19 -38.86
N ILE A 464 0.56 -43.00 -38.04
CA ILE A 464 1.73 -42.57 -37.25
C ILE A 464 2.86 -43.57 -37.50
N GLY A 465 3.98 -43.13 -38.05
CA GLY A 465 5.13 -43.98 -38.37
C GLY A 465 5.66 -43.82 -39.81
N ASN A 466 6.84 -44.39 -40.08
CA ASN A 466 7.44 -44.40 -41.43
C ASN A 466 6.66 -45.33 -42.35
N ASN A 467 6.19 -44.83 -43.51
CA ASN A 467 5.29 -45.52 -44.44
C ASN A 467 3.96 -45.98 -43.81
N ALA A 468 3.52 -45.41 -42.69
CA ALA A 468 2.27 -45.78 -42.05
C ALA A 468 1.08 -45.52 -43.01
N GLY A 469 0.28 -46.55 -43.28
CA GLY A 469 -0.85 -46.48 -44.22
C GLY A 469 -0.47 -46.22 -45.68
N SER A 470 0.77 -46.51 -46.10
CA SER A 470 1.20 -46.29 -47.49
C SER A 470 0.40 -47.05 -48.54
N ASN A 471 -0.31 -48.13 -48.16
CA ASN A 471 -1.15 -48.91 -49.06
C ASN A 471 -2.61 -48.40 -49.14
N PHE A 472 -2.96 -47.37 -48.37
CA PHE A 472 -4.31 -46.82 -48.35
C PHE A 472 -4.58 -45.98 -49.59
N VAL A 473 -5.63 -46.36 -50.33
CA VAL A 473 -6.15 -45.65 -51.50
C VAL A 473 -7.65 -45.46 -51.30
N ASN A 474 -8.11 -44.22 -51.15
CA ASN A 474 -9.54 -43.86 -50.95
C ASN A 474 -10.24 -44.50 -49.75
N THR A 475 -9.50 -44.96 -48.74
CA THR A 475 -10.04 -45.56 -47.52
C THR A 475 -10.37 -44.52 -46.45
N SER A 476 -11.26 -44.83 -45.51
CA SER A 476 -11.65 -43.90 -44.44
C SER A 476 -11.74 -44.55 -43.06
N ASN A 477 -11.65 -43.72 -42.01
CA ASN A 477 -11.85 -44.10 -40.60
C ASN A 477 -10.86 -45.15 -40.06
N ASN A 478 -9.63 -45.20 -40.58
CA ASN A 478 -8.63 -46.14 -40.10
C ASN A 478 -7.66 -45.50 -39.11
N ILE A 479 -7.14 -46.26 -38.16
CA ILE A 479 -6.00 -45.87 -37.31
C ILE A 479 -4.86 -46.85 -37.58
N VAL A 480 -3.71 -46.35 -38.01
CA VAL A 480 -2.56 -47.15 -38.38
C VAL A 480 -1.29 -46.62 -37.74
N ILE A 481 -0.57 -47.45 -36.98
CA ILE A 481 0.68 -47.07 -36.32
C ILE A 481 1.78 -48.03 -36.75
N ASP A 482 2.86 -47.54 -37.36
CA ASP A 482 4.01 -48.30 -37.89
C ASP A 482 3.66 -49.51 -38.81
N ASN A 483 2.49 -49.47 -39.46
CA ASN A 483 2.03 -50.49 -40.41
C ASN A 483 1.74 -49.86 -41.77
N THR A 484 2.06 -50.54 -42.88
CA THR A 484 1.77 -50.04 -44.22
C THR A 484 0.27 -50.04 -44.56
N GLY A 485 -0.55 -50.75 -43.78
CA GLY A 485 -1.96 -50.98 -44.07
C GLY A 485 -2.19 -52.01 -45.18
N THR A 486 -3.45 -52.43 -45.36
CA THR A 486 -3.88 -53.34 -46.44
C THR A 486 -4.82 -52.60 -47.39
N LEU A 487 -4.74 -52.90 -48.69
CA LEU A 487 -5.71 -52.43 -49.68
C LEU A 487 -7.13 -52.89 -49.28
N GLY A 488 -8.04 -51.94 -49.07
CA GLY A 488 -9.44 -52.20 -48.69
C GLY A 488 -9.78 -52.00 -47.21
N ASP A 489 -8.81 -51.64 -46.35
CA ASP A 489 -9.11 -51.31 -44.94
C ASP A 489 -10.06 -50.11 -44.84
N ALA A 490 -11.17 -50.24 -44.13
CA ALA A 490 -12.06 -49.14 -43.78
C ALA A 490 -12.64 -49.36 -42.37
N GLY A 491 -12.49 -48.40 -41.46
CA GLY A 491 -12.89 -48.56 -40.05
C GLY A 491 -11.96 -49.47 -39.22
N VAL A 492 -10.73 -49.69 -39.66
CA VAL A 492 -9.80 -50.66 -39.04
C VAL A 492 -8.71 -49.96 -38.22
N ILE A 493 -8.37 -50.54 -37.07
CA ILE A 493 -7.19 -50.17 -36.27
C ILE A 493 -6.08 -51.20 -36.50
N ARG A 494 -4.87 -50.75 -36.91
CA ARG A 494 -3.66 -51.57 -37.07
C ARG A 494 -2.48 -50.93 -36.33
N ILE A 495 -1.74 -51.70 -35.54
CA ILE A 495 -0.58 -51.20 -34.77
C ILE A 495 0.58 -52.19 -34.92
N GLY A 496 1.74 -51.74 -35.40
CA GLY A 496 2.99 -52.50 -35.58
C GLY A 496 3.29 -52.88 -37.04
N THR A 497 4.35 -53.66 -37.29
CA THR A 497 4.83 -53.98 -38.66
C THR A 497 3.89 -54.89 -39.47
N SER A 498 3.74 -54.57 -40.76
CA SER A 498 2.97 -55.36 -41.74
C SER A 498 3.61 -56.74 -41.97
N GLY A 499 2.80 -57.80 -42.03
CA GLY A 499 3.26 -59.18 -42.23
C GLY A 499 3.68 -59.97 -40.98
N VAL A 500 3.71 -59.36 -39.78
CA VAL A 500 4.11 -60.03 -38.51
C VAL A 500 2.93 -60.19 -37.52
N GLN A 501 1.75 -59.64 -37.81
CA GLN A 501 0.61 -59.64 -36.88
C GLN A 501 -0.39 -60.75 -37.18
N THR A 502 -0.21 -61.93 -36.58
CA THR A 502 -1.22 -63.00 -36.55
C THR A 502 -2.18 -62.90 -35.35
N THR A 503 -1.94 -61.96 -34.42
CA THR A 503 -2.84 -61.63 -33.29
C THR A 503 -2.74 -60.14 -32.94
N ASN A 504 -3.86 -59.55 -32.54
CA ASN A 504 -4.01 -58.14 -32.15
C ASN A 504 -3.16 -57.82 -30.90
N PHE A 505 -2.17 -56.93 -31.02
CA PHE A 505 -1.33 -56.52 -29.89
C PHE A 505 -1.86 -55.19 -29.29
N GLN A 506 -2.68 -55.30 -28.26
CA GLN A 506 -3.06 -54.16 -27.40
C GLN A 506 -2.10 -54.12 -26.21
N ALA A 507 -1.11 -53.23 -26.24
CA ALA A 507 -0.18 -53.04 -25.14
C ALA A 507 -0.90 -52.35 -23.95
N GLY A 508 -1.03 -53.02 -22.80
CA GLY A 508 -1.59 -52.38 -21.60
C GLY A 508 -2.14 -53.28 -20.49
N ILE A 509 -2.48 -54.55 -20.76
CA ILE A 509 -2.78 -55.53 -19.69
C ILE A 509 -1.61 -56.49 -19.59
N ARG A 510 -0.73 -56.30 -18.59
CA ARG A 510 0.40 -57.20 -18.31
C ARG A 510 -0.02 -58.26 -17.30
N GLY A 511 0.22 -59.52 -17.67
CA GLY A 511 -0.07 -60.77 -16.94
C GLY A 511 -1.21 -61.50 -17.65
N VAL A 512 -0.99 -62.47 -18.53
CA VAL A 512 -0.23 -63.71 -18.31
C VAL A 512 0.24 -64.28 -19.66
N THR A 513 1.41 -64.91 -19.66
CA THR A 513 1.96 -65.72 -20.76
C THR A 513 1.00 -66.86 -21.12
N ALA A 514 0.52 -66.89 -22.36
CA ALA A 514 -0.27 -68.00 -22.89
C ALA A 514 0.55 -69.30 -22.90
N ALA A 515 0.19 -70.24 -22.04
CA ALA A 515 0.54 -71.67 -22.18
C ALA A 515 -0.35 -72.63 -21.36
N VAL A 516 -1.63 -72.34 -21.09
CA VAL A 516 -2.64 -73.38 -20.84
C VAL A 516 -4.03 -72.80 -21.13
N ALA A 517 -4.88 -73.55 -21.82
CA ALA A 517 -6.25 -73.16 -22.12
C ALA A 517 -7.01 -72.87 -20.82
N ASP A 518 -7.78 -71.78 -20.85
CA ASP A 518 -8.57 -71.23 -19.75
C ASP A 518 -7.80 -70.59 -18.60
N THR A 519 -7.48 -69.30 -18.75
CA THR A 519 -7.86 -68.25 -17.77
C THR A 519 -7.41 -66.86 -18.26
N SER A 520 -8.34 -65.95 -18.61
CA SER A 520 -8.25 -64.52 -18.24
C SER A 520 -9.46 -63.70 -18.69
N VAL A 521 -10.37 -63.42 -17.75
CA VAL A 521 -11.09 -62.17 -17.38
C VAL A 521 -11.62 -61.18 -18.45
N VAL A 522 -11.54 -61.44 -19.76
CA VAL A 522 -12.13 -60.56 -20.77
C VAL A 522 -12.72 -61.39 -21.90
N ASN A 523 -14.06 -61.49 -21.93
CA ASN A 523 -14.77 -62.21 -22.97
C ASN A 523 -15.03 -61.28 -24.16
N ILE A 524 -14.46 -61.65 -25.32
CA ILE A 524 -14.71 -61.02 -26.61
C ILE A 524 -15.76 -61.89 -27.31
N ASP A 525 -16.93 -61.33 -27.61
CA ASP A 525 -17.95 -62.08 -28.37
C ASP A 525 -17.48 -62.35 -29.82
N SER A 526 -18.24 -63.13 -30.58
CA SER A 526 -17.93 -63.41 -32.00
C SER A 526 -17.92 -62.16 -32.90
N ASN A 527 -18.32 -61.01 -32.36
CA ASN A 527 -18.36 -59.72 -33.05
C ASN A 527 -17.24 -58.78 -32.59
N GLY A 528 -16.34 -59.23 -31.71
CA GLY A 528 -15.21 -58.43 -31.25
C GLY A 528 -15.51 -57.47 -30.10
N GLN A 529 -16.68 -57.58 -29.45
CA GLN A 529 -17.11 -56.66 -28.38
C GLN A 529 -16.69 -57.12 -26.99
N LEU A 530 -16.20 -56.17 -26.19
CA LEU A 530 -15.72 -56.38 -24.83
C LEU A 530 -16.88 -56.45 -23.83
N GLY A 531 -17.11 -57.59 -23.18
CA GLY A 531 -17.77 -57.65 -21.85
C GLY A 531 -19.30 -57.81 -21.74
N THR A 532 -20.02 -58.42 -22.71
CA THR A 532 -21.51 -58.47 -22.67
C THR A 532 -22.17 -59.86 -22.80
N GLY A 533 -21.47 -60.98 -22.57
CA GLY A 533 -22.07 -62.34 -22.66
C GLY A 533 -22.60 -62.91 -21.33
N ILE A 534 -23.83 -63.45 -21.31
CA ILE A 534 -24.45 -64.18 -20.18
C ILE A 534 -23.66 -65.47 -19.87
N ILE A 535 -23.30 -65.68 -18.61
CA ILE A 535 -22.48 -66.81 -18.13
C ILE A 535 -23.38 -67.93 -17.58
N THR A 536 -23.35 -69.13 -18.18
CA THR A 536 -24.15 -70.30 -17.73
C THR A 536 -23.35 -71.44 -17.08
N ASN A 537 -22.00 -71.46 -17.11
CA ASN A 537 -21.20 -72.67 -16.76
C ASN A 537 -19.96 -72.43 -15.86
N ASN A 538 -20.04 -71.54 -14.86
CA ASN A 538 -18.85 -71.18 -14.05
C ASN A 538 -18.59 -72.00 -12.78
N ILE A 539 -19.12 -73.23 -12.64
CA ILE A 539 -18.73 -74.13 -11.54
C ILE A 539 -18.14 -75.41 -12.12
N ASN A 540 -16.83 -75.38 -12.40
CA ASN A 540 -16.08 -76.56 -12.84
C ASN A 540 -15.69 -77.40 -11.62
N ILE A 541 -16.55 -78.35 -11.24
CA ILE A 541 -16.25 -79.41 -10.25
C ILE A 541 -16.00 -80.70 -11.04
N THR A 542 -14.82 -81.29 -10.92
CA THR A 542 -14.48 -82.55 -11.61
C THR A 542 -15.51 -83.64 -11.30
N GLY A 543 -16.13 -84.21 -12.34
CA GLY A 543 -17.15 -85.28 -12.22
C GLY A 543 -18.60 -84.79 -12.01
N SER A 544 -18.91 -83.53 -12.35
CA SER A 544 -20.28 -82.99 -12.27
C SER A 544 -21.09 -83.14 -13.56
N SER A 545 -22.40 -83.32 -13.42
CA SER A 545 -23.39 -83.23 -14.49
C SER A 545 -24.48 -82.25 -14.07
N SER A 546 -24.59 -81.09 -14.72
CA SER A 546 -25.62 -80.09 -14.41
C SER A 546 -26.89 -80.36 -15.24
N THR A 547 -28.00 -80.64 -14.57
CA THR A 547 -29.34 -80.73 -15.17
C THR A 547 -30.22 -79.78 -14.39
N GLY A 548 -30.69 -78.68 -15.01
CA GLY A 548 -31.67 -77.73 -14.47
C GLY A 548 -31.50 -77.36 -12.99
N GLY A 549 -30.74 -76.31 -12.68
CA GLY A 549 -30.58 -75.76 -11.32
C GLY A 549 -29.76 -76.62 -10.33
N SER A 550 -29.62 -77.92 -10.61
CA SER A 550 -28.93 -78.88 -9.75
C SER A 550 -27.50 -79.20 -10.22
N ILE A 551 -26.56 -79.25 -9.29
CA ILE A 551 -25.17 -79.69 -9.49
C ILE A 551 -24.98 -81.04 -8.81
N LEU A 552 -24.66 -82.08 -9.59
CA LEU A 552 -24.25 -83.38 -9.07
C LEU A 552 -22.72 -83.44 -8.94
N LYS A 553 -22.17 -84.19 -7.98
CA LYS A 553 -20.74 -84.53 -7.86
C LYS A 553 -20.60 -86.04 -7.70
N ASN A 554 -19.91 -86.72 -8.62
CA ASN A 554 -19.81 -88.19 -8.66
C ASN A 554 -21.17 -88.91 -8.63
N GLY A 555 -22.19 -88.32 -9.28
CA GLY A 555 -23.56 -88.87 -9.31
C GLY A 555 -24.43 -88.55 -8.09
N PHE A 556 -23.88 -87.92 -7.03
CA PHE A 556 -24.66 -87.46 -5.87
C PHE A 556 -25.06 -86.00 -6.02
N LEU A 557 -26.29 -85.65 -5.65
CA LEU A 557 -26.74 -84.26 -5.64
C LEU A 557 -25.93 -83.46 -4.61
N PHE A 558 -25.22 -82.43 -5.09
CA PHE A 558 -24.28 -81.64 -4.29
C PHE A 558 -24.78 -80.22 -4.04
N MET A 559 -25.36 -79.56 -5.04
CA MET A 559 -26.07 -78.29 -4.87
C MET A 559 -27.43 -78.35 -5.55
N HIS A 560 -28.49 -77.96 -4.87
CA HIS A 560 -29.83 -77.94 -5.43
C HIS A 560 -30.76 -77.00 -4.66
N ASP A 561 -31.91 -76.72 -5.26
CA ASP A 561 -32.94 -75.82 -4.77
C ASP A 561 -34.33 -76.47 -4.69
N TYR A 562 -34.43 -77.81 -4.78
CA TYR A 562 -35.69 -78.57 -4.71
C TYR A 562 -36.72 -77.97 -3.73
N GLY A 563 -37.91 -77.67 -4.25
CA GLY A 563 -38.86 -76.72 -3.67
C GLY A 563 -38.76 -75.36 -4.36
N SER A 564 -39.34 -74.30 -3.79
CA SER A 564 -39.20 -72.93 -4.34
C SER A 564 -38.36 -72.09 -3.40
N ALA A 565 -37.30 -71.44 -3.89
CA ALA A 565 -36.40 -70.58 -3.08
C ALA A 565 -35.65 -71.30 -1.93
N ASN A 566 -35.40 -72.61 -2.04
CA ASN A 566 -34.50 -73.31 -1.12
C ASN A 566 -33.03 -73.22 -1.59
N THR A 567 -32.07 -73.40 -0.69
CA THR A 567 -30.64 -73.48 -1.02
C THR A 567 -30.00 -74.64 -0.25
N PHE A 568 -29.71 -75.73 -0.95
CA PHE A 568 -29.06 -76.91 -0.38
C PHE A 568 -27.69 -77.14 -0.99
N VAL A 569 -26.68 -77.32 -0.14
CA VAL A 569 -25.27 -77.51 -0.52
C VAL A 569 -24.63 -78.59 0.37
N GLY A 570 -24.25 -79.73 -0.19
CA GLY A 570 -23.63 -80.85 0.52
C GLY A 570 -24.30 -82.18 0.19
N ALA A 571 -23.55 -83.28 0.34
CA ALA A 571 -24.10 -84.61 0.08
C ALA A 571 -25.21 -84.96 1.10
N GLY A 572 -26.41 -85.23 0.59
CA GLY A 572 -27.60 -85.52 1.40
C GLY A 572 -28.23 -84.29 2.08
N ALA A 573 -27.79 -83.06 1.76
CA ALA A 573 -28.46 -81.86 2.24
C ALA A 573 -29.86 -81.75 1.62
N GLY A 574 -30.86 -81.32 2.40
CA GLY A 574 -32.25 -81.20 1.95
C GLY A 574 -32.95 -82.53 1.65
N ASN A 575 -34.26 -82.45 1.43
CA ASN A 575 -35.10 -83.58 1.04
C ASN A 575 -35.58 -83.41 -0.41
N LEU A 576 -35.40 -84.43 -1.24
CA LEU A 576 -35.76 -84.39 -2.67
C LEU A 576 -37.27 -84.35 -2.94
N THR A 577 -38.11 -84.58 -1.92
CA THR A 577 -39.57 -84.49 -2.03
C THR A 577 -40.14 -83.16 -1.56
N LEU A 578 -39.30 -82.14 -1.32
CA LEU A 578 -39.72 -80.83 -0.82
C LEU A 578 -40.60 -80.08 -1.82
N THR A 579 -41.76 -79.62 -1.34
CA THR A 579 -42.67 -78.72 -2.06
C THR A 579 -42.70 -77.30 -1.49
N ASN A 580 -41.95 -77.04 -0.42
CA ASN A 580 -42.05 -75.84 0.42
C ASN A 580 -40.92 -74.84 0.13
N THR A 581 -40.95 -73.65 0.76
CA THR A 581 -40.06 -72.52 0.41
C THR A 581 -39.11 -72.05 1.51
N ASP A 582 -38.04 -71.39 1.07
CA ASP A 582 -37.11 -70.57 1.89
C ASP A 582 -36.25 -71.30 2.94
N ASN A 583 -35.86 -72.54 2.69
CA ASN A 583 -34.95 -73.30 3.56
C ASN A 583 -33.50 -73.28 3.03
N THR A 584 -32.53 -73.11 3.92
CA THR A 584 -31.10 -73.19 3.63
C THR A 584 -30.49 -74.39 4.36
N GLY A 585 -29.83 -75.31 3.66
CA GLY A 585 -29.12 -76.45 4.24
C GLY A 585 -27.72 -76.59 3.66
N VAL A 586 -26.68 -76.37 4.46
CA VAL A 586 -25.28 -76.40 4.02
C VAL A 586 -24.49 -77.38 4.89
N GLY A 587 -24.14 -78.54 4.35
CA GLY A 587 -23.40 -79.60 5.07
C GLY A 587 -23.84 -81.01 4.71
N TYR A 588 -23.13 -82.02 5.21
CA TYR A 588 -23.52 -83.43 5.04
C TYR A 588 -24.81 -83.71 5.82
N PHE A 589 -25.89 -84.13 5.15
CA PHE A 589 -27.20 -84.41 5.76
C PHE A 589 -27.84 -83.24 6.53
N ALA A 590 -27.57 -81.99 6.14
CA ALA A 590 -28.24 -80.82 6.72
C ALA A 590 -29.70 -80.73 6.23
N CYS A 591 -30.68 -80.54 7.13
CA CYS A 591 -32.12 -80.50 6.80
C CYS A 591 -32.64 -81.74 6.01
N HIS A 592 -32.12 -82.93 6.29
CA HIS A 592 -32.35 -84.11 5.46
C HIS A 592 -33.82 -84.61 5.45
N ASP A 593 -34.49 -84.64 6.60
CA ASP A 593 -35.84 -85.25 6.71
C ASP A 593 -36.98 -84.25 6.51
N LEU A 594 -36.70 -83.01 6.08
CA LEU A 594 -37.68 -81.93 6.01
C LEU A 594 -38.78 -82.25 4.98
N THR A 595 -40.03 -82.32 5.41
CA THR A 595 -41.18 -82.63 4.53
C THR A 595 -42.12 -81.45 4.33
N SER A 596 -42.40 -80.64 5.36
CA SER A 596 -43.40 -79.56 5.27
C SER A 596 -43.10 -78.27 6.05
N GLY A 597 -41.86 -78.03 6.50
CA GLY A 597 -41.45 -76.77 7.18
C GLY A 597 -40.89 -75.70 6.22
N THR A 598 -40.90 -74.44 6.65
CA THR A 598 -40.38 -73.27 5.89
C THR A 598 -39.42 -72.44 6.73
N LEU A 599 -38.56 -71.64 6.07
CA LEU A 599 -37.68 -70.66 6.72
C LEU A 599 -36.68 -71.27 7.73
N ASN A 600 -36.18 -72.48 7.46
CA ASN A 600 -35.15 -73.13 8.28
C ASN A 600 -33.74 -72.89 7.70
N THR A 601 -32.75 -72.62 8.55
CA THR A 601 -31.33 -72.49 8.16
C THR A 601 -30.49 -73.52 8.92
N ALA A 602 -29.95 -74.54 8.25
CA ALA A 602 -29.02 -75.54 8.81
C ALA A 602 -27.64 -75.41 8.17
N ILE A 603 -26.59 -75.20 8.96
CA ILE A 603 -25.21 -75.10 8.49
C ILE A 603 -24.33 -76.00 9.35
N GLY A 604 -23.81 -77.09 8.81
CA GLY A 604 -22.99 -78.08 9.53
C GLY A 604 -23.38 -79.53 9.21
N SER A 605 -22.54 -80.48 9.60
CA SER A 605 -22.84 -81.92 9.40
C SER A 605 -23.98 -82.34 10.33
N PHE A 606 -25.03 -82.95 9.79
CA PHE A 606 -26.25 -83.40 10.49
C PHE A 606 -27.02 -82.29 11.24
N ALA A 607 -26.81 -81.01 10.88
CA ALA A 607 -27.59 -79.91 11.44
C ALA A 607 -29.06 -80.02 11.02
N MET A 608 -29.99 -80.02 11.98
CA MET A 608 -31.42 -80.30 11.76
C MET A 608 -31.68 -81.53 10.89
N GLN A 609 -30.97 -82.64 11.10
CA GLN A 609 -31.16 -83.84 10.28
C GLN A 609 -32.60 -84.35 10.30
N ASN A 610 -33.21 -84.45 11.49
CA ASN A 610 -34.48 -85.14 11.70
C ASN A 610 -35.72 -84.23 11.65
N ILE A 611 -35.58 -82.96 11.22
CA ILE A 611 -36.70 -82.01 11.14
C ILE A 611 -37.71 -82.45 10.09
N GLN A 612 -39.00 -82.51 10.44
CA GLN A 612 -40.05 -82.93 9.50
C GLN A 612 -40.96 -81.75 9.11
N ASN A 613 -41.49 -81.00 10.08
CA ASN A 613 -42.56 -80.01 9.84
C ASN A 613 -42.43 -78.68 10.62
N GLY A 614 -41.34 -78.47 11.35
CA GLY A 614 -41.07 -77.20 12.04
C GLY A 614 -40.51 -76.10 11.12
N GLY A 615 -40.77 -74.83 11.44
CA GLY A 615 -40.31 -73.68 10.65
C GLY A 615 -39.56 -72.64 11.49
N PHE A 616 -38.89 -71.70 10.82
CA PHE A 616 -38.14 -70.61 11.47
C PHE A 616 -37.01 -71.08 12.41
N ASN A 617 -36.41 -72.25 12.16
CA ASN A 617 -35.32 -72.76 12.99
C ASN A 617 -33.95 -72.41 12.37
N THR A 618 -32.95 -72.09 13.20
CA THR A 618 -31.58 -71.82 12.79
C THR A 618 -30.63 -72.76 13.52
N ALA A 619 -29.98 -73.69 12.82
CA ALA A 619 -28.92 -74.56 13.33
C ALA A 619 -27.59 -74.26 12.64
N CYS A 620 -26.54 -73.99 13.41
CA CYS A 620 -25.19 -73.80 12.89
C CYS A 620 -24.19 -74.56 13.77
N GLY A 621 -23.60 -75.64 13.27
CA GLY A 621 -22.70 -76.53 13.99
C GLY A 621 -22.99 -78.01 13.71
N THR A 622 -22.02 -78.88 13.98
CA THR A 622 -22.20 -80.33 13.86
C THR A 622 -23.27 -80.80 14.86
N ASN A 623 -24.26 -81.57 14.39
CA ASN A 623 -25.38 -82.08 15.20
C ASN A 623 -26.24 -80.99 15.91
N ALA A 624 -26.15 -79.71 15.50
CA ALA A 624 -27.00 -78.67 16.05
C ALA A 624 -28.48 -78.95 15.73
N LEU A 625 -29.36 -78.91 16.75
CA LEU A 625 -30.79 -79.24 16.65
C LEU A 625 -31.08 -80.62 16.01
N ARG A 626 -30.16 -81.59 16.12
CA ARG A 626 -30.24 -82.85 15.35
C ARG A 626 -31.56 -83.61 15.54
N ASN A 627 -32.03 -83.76 16.78
CA ASN A 627 -33.26 -84.50 17.08
C ASN A 627 -34.53 -83.65 17.09
N LEU A 628 -34.48 -82.42 16.58
CA LEU A 628 -35.68 -81.61 16.40
C LEU A 628 -36.56 -82.23 15.31
N VAL A 629 -37.63 -82.92 15.71
CA VAL A 629 -38.58 -83.58 14.79
C VAL A 629 -39.68 -82.61 14.35
N SER A 630 -40.27 -81.91 15.31
CA SER A 630 -41.28 -80.87 15.16
C SER A 630 -40.97 -79.73 16.13
N GLY A 631 -41.42 -78.51 15.84
CA GLY A 631 -41.13 -77.32 16.67
C GLY A 631 -40.49 -76.18 15.87
N SER A 632 -40.83 -74.95 16.25
CA SER A 632 -40.51 -73.74 15.48
C SER A 632 -39.76 -72.70 16.31
N ASN A 633 -39.08 -71.77 15.64
CA ASN A 633 -38.35 -70.65 16.25
C ASN A 633 -37.21 -71.09 17.19
N ASN A 634 -36.54 -72.21 16.92
CA ASN A 634 -35.36 -72.62 17.69
C ASN A 634 -34.06 -72.16 17.03
N VAL A 635 -33.11 -71.70 17.84
CA VAL A 635 -31.76 -71.31 17.43
C VAL A 635 -30.78 -72.26 18.13
N GLY A 636 -29.93 -72.97 17.39
CA GLY A 636 -28.86 -73.82 17.88
C GLY A 636 -27.54 -73.45 17.21
N LEU A 637 -26.64 -72.76 17.91
CA LEU A 637 -25.36 -72.30 17.38
C LEU A 637 -24.22 -72.94 18.17
N GLY A 638 -23.56 -73.95 17.63
CA GLY A 638 -22.50 -74.72 18.28
C GLY A 638 -22.63 -76.22 18.02
N GLU A 639 -21.57 -76.98 18.24
CA GLU A 639 -21.63 -78.44 18.16
C GLU A 639 -22.57 -78.99 19.25
N GLU A 640 -23.53 -79.83 18.84
CA GLU A 640 -24.58 -80.42 19.69
C GLU A 640 -25.47 -79.41 20.43
N ALA A 641 -25.54 -78.15 19.95
CA ALA A 641 -26.44 -77.15 20.51
C ALA A 641 -27.91 -77.55 20.29
N GLY A 642 -28.67 -77.68 21.36
CA GLY A 642 -30.08 -78.07 21.36
C GLY A 642 -30.33 -79.50 20.86
N TYR A 643 -29.36 -80.41 21.05
CA TYR A 643 -29.39 -81.76 20.49
C TYR A 643 -30.66 -82.56 20.80
N SER A 644 -31.23 -82.45 22.01
CA SER A 644 -32.38 -83.25 22.48
C SER A 644 -33.74 -82.54 22.38
N LEU A 645 -33.83 -81.42 21.66
CA LEU A 645 -35.06 -80.62 21.50
C LEU A 645 -36.12 -81.34 20.64
N ILE A 646 -36.86 -82.30 21.19
CA ILE A 646 -37.92 -83.04 20.47
C ILE A 646 -39.26 -82.32 20.63
N GLY A 647 -39.83 -81.73 19.57
CA GLY A 647 -41.18 -81.13 19.63
C GLY A 647 -41.24 -79.72 20.21
N SER A 648 -40.13 -79.20 20.72
CA SER A 648 -40.04 -77.94 21.47
C SER A 648 -39.85 -76.71 20.58
N SER A 649 -40.31 -75.55 21.03
CA SER A 649 -40.27 -74.27 20.28
C SER A 649 -39.65 -73.13 21.08
N ASN A 650 -39.22 -72.08 20.39
CA ASN A 650 -38.71 -70.82 20.97
C ASN A 650 -37.48 -70.99 21.88
N ASN A 651 -36.57 -71.94 21.57
CA ASN A 651 -35.34 -72.12 22.34
C ASN A 651 -34.13 -71.49 21.66
N ILE A 652 -33.23 -70.85 22.41
CA ILE A 652 -31.96 -70.30 21.92
C ILE A 652 -30.81 -71.03 22.62
N CYS A 653 -30.05 -71.85 21.90
CA CYS A 653 -28.93 -72.63 22.40
C CYS A 653 -27.65 -72.18 21.69
N ILE A 654 -26.67 -71.60 22.39
CA ILE A 654 -25.45 -71.02 21.81
C ILE A 654 -24.22 -71.54 22.57
N GLY A 655 -23.38 -72.37 21.94
CA GLY A 655 -22.15 -72.94 22.48
C GLY A 655 -22.09 -74.47 22.38
N TYR A 656 -20.91 -75.05 22.60
CA TYR A 656 -20.71 -76.52 22.65
C TYR A 656 -21.63 -77.15 23.69
N THR A 657 -22.45 -78.12 23.30
CA THR A 657 -23.45 -78.82 24.13
C THR A 657 -24.51 -77.91 24.79
N ALA A 658 -24.68 -76.66 24.33
CA ALA A 658 -25.67 -75.75 24.92
C ALA A 658 -27.09 -76.30 24.71
N GLY A 659 -27.89 -76.45 25.77
CA GLY A 659 -29.22 -77.06 25.71
C GLY A 659 -29.23 -78.53 25.31
N PHE A 660 -28.12 -79.27 25.51
CA PHE A 660 -28.07 -80.69 25.15
C PHE A 660 -29.16 -81.54 25.83
N ASN A 661 -29.51 -81.23 27.08
CA ASN A 661 -30.47 -82.02 27.88
C ASN A 661 -31.90 -81.46 27.87
N ILE A 662 -32.16 -80.32 27.23
CA ILE A 662 -33.45 -79.66 27.35
C ILE A 662 -34.44 -80.23 26.33
N THR A 663 -35.69 -80.45 26.77
CA THR A 663 -36.78 -80.98 25.94
C THR A 663 -38.01 -80.06 25.91
N ALA A 664 -38.02 -78.99 26.72
CA ALA A 664 -39.14 -78.05 26.78
C ALA A 664 -38.89 -76.76 25.96
N SER A 665 -39.90 -75.88 25.94
CA SER A 665 -39.92 -74.65 25.12
C SER A 665 -39.50 -73.40 25.90
N ASN A 666 -39.22 -72.32 25.18
CA ASN A 666 -38.96 -70.96 25.69
C ASN A 666 -37.68 -70.80 26.54
N ASN A 667 -36.62 -71.56 26.26
CA ASN A 667 -35.36 -71.49 27.01
C ASN A 667 -34.26 -70.72 26.25
N ILE A 668 -33.33 -70.09 26.98
CA ILE A 668 -32.09 -69.52 26.41
C ILE A 668 -30.89 -70.14 27.12
N MET A 669 -30.14 -70.99 26.44
CA MET A 669 -28.94 -71.67 26.92
C MET A 669 -27.70 -71.14 26.19
N ILE A 670 -26.74 -70.54 26.90
CA ILE A 670 -25.48 -70.08 26.32
C ILE A 670 -24.31 -70.80 27.02
N GLY A 671 -23.73 -71.81 26.38
CA GLY A 671 -22.65 -72.64 26.93
C GLY A 671 -23.05 -73.61 28.05
N ASN A 672 -24.35 -73.77 28.31
CA ASN A 672 -24.90 -74.62 29.38
C ASN A 672 -25.70 -75.79 28.82
N ALA A 673 -25.48 -77.02 29.29
CA ALA A 673 -26.23 -78.18 28.81
C ALA A 673 -27.72 -78.17 29.21
N GLY A 674 -28.10 -77.39 30.22
CA GLY A 674 -29.44 -77.38 30.79
C GLY A 674 -29.77 -78.67 31.54
N THR A 675 -30.98 -78.72 32.10
CA THR A 675 -31.57 -79.91 32.72
C THR A 675 -32.93 -80.22 32.08
N ASN A 676 -33.37 -81.47 32.20
CA ASN A 676 -34.65 -81.93 31.64
C ASN A 676 -35.88 -81.20 32.22
N SER A 677 -35.70 -80.46 33.33
CA SER A 677 -36.74 -79.66 34.00
C SER A 677 -36.82 -78.22 33.52
N ASP A 678 -35.88 -77.76 32.67
CA ASP A 678 -35.81 -76.36 32.24
C ASP A 678 -36.93 -76.01 31.25
N ALA A 679 -37.83 -75.10 31.65
CA ALA A 679 -38.88 -74.53 30.81
C ALA A 679 -39.04 -73.03 31.12
N GLY A 680 -38.86 -72.17 30.12
CA GLY A 680 -38.91 -70.71 30.33
C GLY A 680 -37.66 -70.11 30.98
N VAL A 681 -36.51 -70.79 30.93
CA VAL A 681 -35.31 -70.42 31.71
C VAL A 681 -34.19 -69.88 30.81
N ILE A 682 -33.45 -68.88 31.31
CA ILE A 682 -32.17 -68.44 30.72
C ILE A 682 -31.01 -69.00 31.56
N ARG A 683 -30.10 -69.78 30.96
CA ARG A 683 -28.84 -70.23 31.58
C ARG A 683 -27.63 -69.83 30.72
N ILE A 684 -26.59 -69.31 31.35
CA ILE A 684 -25.32 -68.95 30.71
C ILE A 684 -24.17 -69.58 31.51
N GLY A 685 -23.20 -70.22 30.85
CA GLY A 685 -22.02 -70.87 31.46
C GLY A 685 -22.17 -72.38 31.69
N THR A 686 -21.27 -73.02 32.45
CA THR A 686 -21.25 -74.50 32.62
C THR A 686 -22.29 -75.05 33.61
N THR A 687 -22.67 -76.32 33.43
CA THR A 687 -23.62 -77.04 34.30
C THR A 687 -23.03 -77.22 35.70
N GLY A 688 -23.75 -76.79 36.75
CA GLY A 688 -23.33 -76.90 38.15
C GLY A 688 -22.69 -75.63 38.77
N THR A 689 -22.48 -74.56 38.00
CA THR A 689 -21.71 -73.36 38.43
C THR A 689 -22.57 -72.11 38.67
N GLN A 690 -23.89 -72.23 38.81
CA GLN A 690 -24.82 -71.10 38.89
C GLN A 690 -25.22 -70.78 40.33
N THR A 691 -24.27 -70.40 41.19
CA THR A 691 -24.55 -69.85 42.54
C THR A 691 -24.69 -68.32 42.54
N THR A 692 -24.32 -67.63 41.45
CA THR A 692 -24.57 -66.20 41.24
C THR A 692 -24.83 -65.92 39.76
N ASN A 693 -25.92 -65.22 39.46
CA ASN A 693 -26.42 -64.94 38.12
C ASN A 693 -25.36 -64.16 37.29
N PHE A 694 -24.82 -64.76 36.23
CA PHE A 694 -23.85 -64.11 35.35
C PHE A 694 -24.57 -63.50 34.13
N GLN A 695 -24.80 -62.19 34.18
CA GLN A 695 -25.19 -61.39 33.01
C GLN A 695 -23.94 -60.65 32.50
N ALA A 696 -23.51 -60.96 31.27
CA ALA A 696 -22.29 -60.42 30.68
C ALA A 696 -22.38 -58.90 30.48
N GLY A 697 -21.58 -58.11 31.20
CA GLY A 697 -21.59 -56.67 30.99
C GLY A 697 -20.77 -55.76 31.90
N ILE A 698 -20.23 -56.20 33.04
CA ILE A 698 -19.29 -55.36 33.81
C ILE A 698 -18.07 -56.18 34.21
N ARG A 699 -17.04 -56.15 33.36
CA ARG A 699 -15.71 -56.67 33.68
C ARG A 699 -14.83 -55.47 34.01
N GLY A 700 -14.45 -55.29 35.28
CA GLY A 700 -13.47 -54.25 35.63
C GLY A 700 -13.54 -53.63 37.03
N VAL A 701 -14.32 -54.14 37.98
CA VAL A 701 -14.24 -53.65 39.37
C VAL A 701 -13.92 -54.81 40.30
N THR A 702 -12.65 -54.87 40.73
CA THR A 702 -12.24 -55.64 41.90
C THR A 702 -12.98 -55.06 43.10
N ALA A 703 -13.88 -55.85 43.67
CA ALA A 703 -14.55 -55.52 44.92
C ALA A 703 -13.50 -55.38 46.02
N ALA A 704 -13.24 -54.14 46.43
CA ALA A 704 -12.64 -53.83 47.72
C ALA A 704 -13.26 -52.53 48.23
N VAL A 705 -13.99 -52.67 49.34
CA VAL A 705 -14.64 -51.64 50.18
C VAL A 705 -15.95 -51.05 49.64
N ALA A 706 -16.97 -51.07 50.50
CA ALA A 706 -18.38 -50.96 50.18
C ALA A 706 -18.80 -49.64 49.49
N ASN A 707 -19.67 -49.81 48.49
CA ASN A 707 -20.59 -48.84 47.90
C ASN A 707 -20.09 -47.86 46.83
N THR A 708 -19.47 -48.37 45.75
CA THR A 708 -19.55 -47.68 44.45
C THR A 708 -19.57 -48.66 43.27
N SER A 709 -20.76 -49.04 42.78
CA SER A 709 -20.93 -49.49 41.40
C SER A 709 -22.40 -49.48 40.98
N VAL A 710 -22.65 -48.79 39.89
CA VAL A 710 -23.95 -48.39 39.32
C VAL A 710 -24.57 -49.56 38.56
N VAL A 711 -25.66 -50.14 39.09
CA VAL A 711 -26.80 -50.80 38.40
C VAL A 711 -27.71 -51.42 39.49
N SER A 712 -29.01 -51.11 39.51
CA SER A 712 -29.99 -51.66 40.46
C SER A 712 -30.88 -52.71 39.79
N ILE A 713 -31.05 -53.86 40.46
CA ILE A 713 -31.93 -54.98 40.09
C ILE A 713 -33.00 -55.07 41.20
N ASP A 714 -34.28 -55.06 40.84
CA ASP A 714 -35.36 -55.23 41.83
C ASP A 714 -35.46 -56.69 42.33
N SER A 715 -36.33 -56.96 43.32
CA SER A 715 -36.54 -58.31 43.85
C SER A 715 -37.12 -59.30 42.83
N ASN A 716 -37.49 -58.83 41.64
CA ASN A 716 -38.04 -59.62 40.54
C ASN A 716 -37.03 -59.79 39.38
N GLY A 717 -35.81 -59.26 39.51
CA GLY A 717 -34.75 -59.42 38.52
C GLY A 717 -34.77 -58.42 37.36
N GLN A 718 -35.52 -57.31 37.44
CA GLN A 718 -35.59 -56.31 36.37
C GLN A 718 -34.50 -55.24 36.47
N LEU A 719 -33.87 -54.93 35.33
CA LEU A 719 -32.79 -53.96 35.19
C LEU A 719 -33.35 -52.55 34.95
N GLY A 720 -33.01 -51.57 35.80
CA GLY A 720 -33.20 -50.13 35.52
C GLY A 720 -34.48 -49.45 36.03
N THR A 721 -35.30 -50.11 36.84
CA THR A 721 -36.55 -49.53 37.39
C THR A 721 -36.55 -49.33 38.91
N GLY A 722 -35.50 -49.77 39.61
CA GLY A 722 -35.31 -49.45 41.02
C GLY A 722 -34.94 -47.97 41.19
N ILE A 723 -35.77 -47.22 41.91
CA ILE A 723 -35.57 -45.78 42.22
C ILE A 723 -34.13 -45.55 42.68
N ILE A 724 -33.34 -44.86 41.86
CA ILE A 724 -31.96 -44.50 42.13
C ILE A 724 -31.98 -43.32 43.11
N THR A 725 -31.65 -43.57 44.39
CA THR A 725 -31.58 -42.53 45.42
C THR A 725 -30.32 -41.66 45.37
N ASN A 726 -29.40 -41.87 44.42
CA ASN A 726 -28.09 -41.19 44.43
C ASN A 726 -27.62 -40.61 43.08
N ASN A 727 -28.51 -40.01 42.29
CA ASN A 727 -28.18 -38.84 41.45
C ASN A 727 -29.41 -37.92 41.38
N ILE A 728 -29.72 -37.35 42.55
CA ILE A 728 -30.65 -36.25 42.85
C ILE A 728 -31.95 -36.26 42.03
N ASN A 729 -32.87 -37.13 42.44
CA ASN A 729 -34.29 -36.96 42.10
C ASN A 729 -34.95 -36.11 43.19
N ILE A 730 -35.14 -34.81 42.96
CA ILE A 730 -36.00 -33.94 43.81
C ILE A 730 -37.43 -34.07 43.30
N THR A 731 -38.03 -35.23 43.48
CA THR A 731 -39.48 -35.40 43.32
C THR A 731 -40.03 -35.90 44.64
N GLY A 732 -40.71 -35.01 45.36
CA GLY A 732 -41.29 -35.28 46.68
C GLY A 732 -40.94 -34.26 47.77
N SER A 733 -40.80 -32.96 47.46
CA SER A 733 -40.74 -31.91 48.48
C SER A 733 -42.10 -31.77 49.17
N SER A 734 -42.35 -32.58 50.20
CA SER A 734 -43.39 -32.31 51.20
C SER A 734 -42.73 -31.86 52.51
N THR A 735 -43.08 -30.63 52.92
CA THR A 735 -42.99 -29.96 54.24
C THR A 735 -41.79 -30.16 55.17
N THR A 736 -40.74 -30.92 54.86
CA THR A 736 -39.53 -31.01 55.70
C THR A 736 -38.29 -31.52 54.94
N GLY A 737 -37.53 -30.59 54.34
CA GLY A 737 -36.08 -30.71 54.16
C GLY A 737 -35.55 -31.44 52.93
N GLY A 738 -35.56 -30.78 51.76
CA GLY A 738 -34.74 -31.15 50.60
C GLY A 738 -33.25 -30.84 50.83
N ASN A 739 -32.60 -31.61 51.71
CA ASN A 739 -31.20 -31.44 52.07
C ASN A 739 -30.34 -32.54 51.46
N ILE A 740 -29.21 -32.16 50.85
CA ILE A 740 -28.10 -33.06 50.58
C ILE A 740 -27.10 -32.89 51.73
N LEU A 741 -26.85 -33.95 52.49
CA LEU A 741 -25.91 -33.93 53.62
C LEU A 741 -24.52 -34.41 53.17
N LYS A 742 -23.45 -33.78 53.65
CA LYS A 742 -22.06 -34.24 53.54
C LYS A 742 -21.51 -34.42 54.95
N ASN A 743 -21.11 -35.64 55.33
CA ASN A 743 -20.62 -35.98 56.69
C ASN A 743 -21.58 -35.56 57.83
N GLY A 744 -22.90 -35.66 57.61
CA GLY A 744 -23.91 -35.32 58.62
C GLY A 744 -24.35 -33.85 58.67
N ALA A 745 -23.65 -32.95 57.94
CA ALA A 745 -24.00 -31.54 57.85
C ALA A 745 -24.67 -31.21 56.50
N SER A 746 -25.63 -30.27 56.50
CA SER A 746 -26.29 -29.78 55.28
C SER A 746 -25.27 -29.20 54.31
N PHE A 747 -25.25 -29.67 53.06
CA PHE A 747 -24.34 -29.21 52.00
C PHE A 747 -25.08 -28.53 50.85
N ILE A 748 -26.29 -28.96 50.48
CA ILE A 748 -27.21 -28.22 49.61
C ILE A 748 -28.60 -28.28 50.24
N SER A 749 -29.27 -27.13 50.44
CA SER A 749 -30.61 -27.06 51.04
C SER A 749 -31.46 -25.93 50.45
N ASN A 750 -32.78 -26.13 50.44
CA ASN A 750 -33.78 -25.10 50.11
C ASN A 750 -34.95 -25.15 51.12
N PRO A 751 -34.73 -24.75 52.38
CA PRO A 751 -35.79 -24.60 53.37
C PRO A 751 -36.62 -23.34 53.09
N GLY A 752 -37.93 -23.37 53.40
CA GLY A 752 -38.86 -22.30 53.04
C GLY A 752 -39.20 -22.27 51.54
N THR A 753 -39.71 -21.14 51.04
CA THR A 753 -40.08 -20.98 49.63
C THR A 753 -39.02 -20.16 48.90
N SER A 754 -38.50 -20.71 47.79
CA SER A 754 -37.55 -20.05 46.87
C SER A 754 -36.19 -19.64 47.47
N ASN A 755 -35.69 -20.32 48.51
CA ASN A 755 -34.33 -20.09 49.01
C ASN A 755 -33.32 -21.02 48.29
N THR A 756 -32.02 -20.75 48.36
CA THR A 756 -30.99 -21.65 47.83
C THR A 756 -29.74 -21.55 48.69
N PHE A 757 -29.38 -22.64 49.37
CA PHE A 757 -28.20 -22.70 50.21
C PHE A 757 -27.26 -23.81 49.77
N VAL A 758 -25.97 -23.51 49.64
CA VAL A 758 -24.92 -24.44 49.22
C VAL A 758 -23.69 -24.22 50.08
N GLY A 759 -23.34 -25.19 50.91
CA GLY A 759 -22.22 -25.14 51.85
C GLY A 759 -22.56 -25.83 53.17
N GLU A 760 -21.54 -26.32 53.87
CA GLU A 760 -21.72 -26.96 55.18
C GLU A 760 -22.45 -26.00 56.16
N THR A 761 -23.62 -26.41 56.65
CA THR A 761 -24.48 -25.62 57.58
C THR A 761 -24.96 -24.26 57.04
N SER A 762 -25.04 -24.09 55.71
CA SER A 762 -25.64 -22.90 55.09
C SER A 762 -27.19 -22.92 55.17
N GLY A 763 -27.79 -21.79 55.53
CA GLY A 763 -29.23 -21.62 55.70
C GLY A 763 -29.81 -22.25 56.98
N SER A 764 -30.94 -21.74 57.46
CA SER A 764 -31.71 -22.32 58.57
C SER A 764 -32.88 -23.17 58.05
N LEU A 765 -33.12 -24.35 58.65
CA LEU A 765 -34.27 -25.20 58.31
C LEU A 765 -35.62 -24.59 58.68
N THR A 766 -35.63 -23.57 59.53
CA THR A 766 -36.85 -22.89 60.01
C THR A 766 -37.09 -21.54 59.32
N VAL A 767 -36.43 -21.28 58.19
CA VAL A 767 -36.60 -20.01 57.47
C VAL A 767 -38.02 -19.91 56.88
N THR A 768 -38.71 -18.83 57.23
CA THR A 768 -39.99 -18.40 56.64
C THR A 768 -39.79 -17.27 55.62
N GLY A 769 -38.63 -16.62 55.62
CA GLY A 769 -38.20 -15.64 54.61
C GLY A 769 -38.03 -16.25 53.21
N LEU A 770 -38.21 -15.43 52.18
CA LEU A 770 -38.23 -15.83 50.76
C LEU A 770 -36.96 -15.37 50.01
N ASN A 771 -36.58 -16.08 48.94
CA ASN A 771 -35.56 -15.65 47.96
C ASN A 771 -34.15 -15.38 48.52
N ASN A 772 -33.75 -16.06 49.59
CA ASN A 772 -32.40 -15.96 50.14
C ASN A 772 -31.44 -16.93 49.43
N SER A 773 -30.24 -16.47 49.13
CA SER A 773 -29.20 -17.22 48.43
C SER A 773 -27.92 -17.25 49.27
N GLY A 774 -27.53 -18.42 49.80
CA GLY A 774 -26.32 -18.57 50.62
C GLY A 774 -25.34 -19.59 50.04
N PHE A 775 -24.13 -19.19 49.72
CA PHE A 775 -23.10 -20.06 49.14
C PHE A 775 -21.82 -19.99 49.98
N GLY A 776 -21.51 -21.04 50.74
CA GLY A 776 -20.35 -21.14 51.61
C GLY A 776 -20.70 -21.75 52.97
N ARG A 777 -19.70 -22.31 53.67
CA ARG A 777 -19.89 -22.89 55.01
C ARG A 777 -20.44 -21.83 55.97
N ASN A 778 -21.57 -22.12 56.61
CA ASN A 778 -22.28 -21.25 57.55
C ASN A 778 -22.82 -19.92 56.98
N ALA A 779 -23.02 -19.82 55.66
CA ALA A 779 -23.67 -18.65 55.07
C ALA A 779 -25.17 -18.61 55.47
N LEU A 780 -25.67 -17.46 55.92
CA LEU A 780 -27.09 -17.23 56.28
C LEU A 780 -27.68 -18.26 57.27
N THR A 781 -26.87 -18.83 58.17
CA THR A 781 -27.32 -19.91 59.07
C THR A 781 -28.44 -19.50 60.04
N SER A 782 -28.52 -18.23 60.45
CA SER A 782 -29.52 -17.77 61.43
C SER A 782 -30.78 -17.14 60.81
N VAL A 783 -30.92 -17.14 59.48
CA VAL A 783 -32.04 -16.45 58.81
C VAL A 783 -33.37 -17.08 59.18
N THR A 784 -34.29 -16.27 59.73
CA THR A 784 -35.63 -16.70 60.10
C THR A 784 -36.67 -16.05 59.19
N SER A 785 -36.74 -14.72 59.11
CA SER A 785 -37.77 -14.00 58.33
C SER A 785 -37.24 -13.02 57.27
N GLY A 786 -35.92 -12.85 57.13
CA GLY A 786 -35.31 -11.96 56.14
C GLY A 786 -35.60 -12.38 54.69
N ILE A 787 -35.77 -11.40 53.79
CA ILE A 787 -36.14 -11.63 52.37
C ILE A 787 -35.04 -11.10 51.43
N ASN A 788 -34.80 -11.80 50.32
CA ASN A 788 -33.87 -11.40 49.24
C ASN A 788 -32.41 -11.17 49.71
N ASN A 789 -31.92 -11.93 50.69
CA ASN A 789 -30.53 -11.78 51.13
C ASN A 789 -29.60 -12.71 50.36
N SER A 790 -28.43 -12.19 49.98
CA SER A 790 -27.41 -12.91 49.23
C SER A 790 -26.11 -12.98 50.04
N GLY A 791 -25.70 -14.16 50.46
CA GLY A 791 -24.46 -14.40 51.20
C GLY A 791 -23.54 -15.36 50.46
N PHE A 792 -22.43 -14.87 49.93
CA PHE A 792 -21.42 -15.66 49.22
C PHE A 792 -20.10 -15.63 50.02
N GLY A 793 -19.64 -16.76 50.53
CA GLY A 793 -18.44 -16.87 51.37
C GLY A 793 -18.73 -17.59 52.70
N SER A 794 -17.69 -18.10 53.36
CA SER A 794 -17.91 -18.77 54.65
C SER A 794 -18.26 -17.76 55.75
N ASN A 795 -19.33 -18.05 56.50
CA ASN A 795 -19.93 -17.23 57.55
C ASN A 795 -20.45 -15.84 57.10
N SER A 796 -20.73 -15.65 55.80
CA SER A 796 -21.36 -14.41 55.33
C SER A 796 -22.80 -14.29 55.85
N LEU A 797 -23.18 -13.12 56.39
CA LEU A 797 -24.52 -12.88 56.99
C LEU A 797 -24.95 -13.94 58.03
N ASN A 798 -24.01 -14.51 58.77
CA ASN A 798 -24.31 -15.63 59.66
C ASN A 798 -25.32 -15.28 60.77
N ALA A 799 -25.28 -14.06 61.31
CA ALA A 799 -26.15 -13.62 62.40
C ALA A 799 -27.48 -12.99 61.92
N LEU A 800 -27.77 -12.98 60.62
CA LEU A 800 -28.94 -12.30 60.07
C LEU A 800 -30.22 -13.06 60.43
N ASN A 801 -31.16 -12.40 61.14
CA ASN A 801 -32.45 -12.98 61.51
C ASN A 801 -33.59 -12.47 60.63
N SER A 802 -33.78 -11.15 60.53
CA SER A 802 -34.97 -10.52 59.91
C SER A 802 -34.71 -9.37 58.93
N GLY A 803 -33.45 -9.00 58.69
CA GLY A 803 -33.09 -7.97 57.71
C GLY A 803 -33.28 -8.41 56.26
N SER A 804 -33.55 -7.48 55.35
CA SER A 804 -33.84 -7.78 53.94
C SER A 804 -32.91 -7.06 52.96
N ASN A 805 -32.75 -7.63 51.76
CA ASN A 805 -31.95 -7.10 50.65
C ASN A 805 -30.46 -6.86 51.00
N ASN A 806 -29.88 -7.65 51.90
CA ASN A 806 -28.45 -7.56 52.19
C ASN A 806 -27.65 -8.41 51.21
N THR A 807 -26.51 -7.89 50.75
CA THR A 807 -25.56 -8.60 49.89
C THR A 807 -24.21 -8.68 50.57
N ALA A 808 -23.78 -9.88 50.96
CA ALA A 808 -22.46 -10.13 51.52
C ALA A 808 -21.67 -11.06 50.60
N CYS A 809 -20.47 -10.66 50.19
CA CYS A 809 -19.59 -11.45 49.34
C CYS A 809 -18.17 -11.42 49.91
N GLY A 810 -17.75 -12.49 50.59
CA GLY A 810 -16.44 -12.63 51.24
C GLY A 810 -16.50 -13.43 52.55
N PHE A 811 -15.35 -13.91 53.02
CA PHE A 811 -15.24 -14.58 54.33
C PHE A 811 -15.60 -13.60 55.45
N LEU A 812 -16.56 -13.96 56.32
CA LEU A 812 -17.05 -13.14 57.44
C LEU A 812 -17.69 -11.79 57.02
N SER A 813 -18.09 -11.63 55.77
CA SER A 813 -18.74 -10.39 55.30
C SER A 813 -20.14 -10.23 55.92
N LEU A 814 -20.42 -9.04 56.45
CA LEU A 814 -21.64 -8.65 57.19
C LEU A 814 -22.04 -9.67 58.28
N ILE A 815 -21.05 -10.34 58.89
CA ILE A 815 -21.32 -11.41 59.85
C ILE A 815 -22.15 -10.95 61.06
N GLY A 816 -21.97 -9.71 61.50
CA GLY A 816 -22.65 -9.14 62.67
C GLY A 816 -24.07 -8.65 62.41
N VAL A 817 -24.52 -8.57 61.14
CA VAL A 817 -25.82 -7.97 60.80
C VAL A 817 -26.95 -8.89 61.26
N SER A 818 -27.80 -8.42 62.18
CA SER A 818 -28.91 -9.20 62.75
C SER A 818 -30.29 -8.79 62.22
N SER A 819 -30.54 -7.50 62.02
CA SER A 819 -31.83 -6.97 61.51
C SER A 819 -31.71 -5.81 60.52
N GLY A 820 -30.48 -5.36 60.21
CA GLY A 820 -30.23 -4.30 59.22
C GLY A 820 -30.63 -4.70 57.79
N SER A 821 -31.07 -3.73 56.98
CA SER A 821 -31.48 -3.96 55.59
C SER A 821 -30.67 -3.15 54.58
N ASN A 822 -30.64 -3.60 53.34
CA ASN A 822 -29.93 -2.94 52.22
C ASN A 822 -28.42 -2.72 52.47
N ASN A 823 -27.78 -3.58 53.25
CA ASN A 823 -26.33 -3.50 53.46
C ASN A 823 -25.58 -4.31 52.41
N ILE A 824 -24.47 -3.76 51.91
CA ILE A 824 -23.57 -4.41 50.96
C ILE A 824 -22.20 -4.58 51.62
N GLY A 825 -21.74 -5.82 51.74
CA GLY A 825 -20.40 -6.17 52.19
C GLY A 825 -19.65 -6.90 51.08
N LEU A 826 -18.49 -6.41 50.69
CA LEU A 826 -17.67 -7.03 49.64
C LEU A 826 -16.21 -7.16 50.10
N GLY A 827 -15.71 -8.38 50.26
CA GLY A 827 -14.36 -8.69 50.75
C GLY A 827 -14.34 -9.36 52.13
N VAL A 828 -13.15 -9.76 52.58
CA VAL A 828 -12.97 -10.41 53.88
C VAL A 828 -13.26 -9.43 55.02
N ASN A 829 -14.07 -9.84 56.00
CA ASN A 829 -14.53 -9.03 57.13
C ASN A 829 -15.29 -7.74 56.74
N ALA A 830 -15.79 -7.62 55.50
CA ALA A 830 -16.47 -6.40 55.07
C ALA A 830 -17.80 -6.21 55.83
N GLY A 831 -17.93 -5.11 56.58
CA GLY A 831 -19.09 -4.76 57.40
C GLY A 831 -19.29 -5.66 58.62
N SER A 832 -18.25 -6.35 59.09
CA SER A 832 -18.35 -7.30 60.22
C SER A 832 -18.85 -6.69 61.53
N ASN A 833 -18.65 -5.38 61.75
CA ASN A 833 -19.09 -4.66 62.95
C ASN A 833 -20.47 -4.01 62.80
N ILE A 834 -21.09 -4.10 61.62
CA ILE A 834 -22.44 -3.58 61.37
C ILE A 834 -23.44 -4.58 61.95
N THR A 835 -24.39 -4.12 62.77
CA THR A 835 -25.33 -5.00 63.50
C THR A 835 -26.79 -4.80 63.09
N THR A 836 -27.43 -3.71 63.50
CA THR A 836 -28.89 -3.50 63.29
C THR A 836 -29.21 -2.39 62.29
N THR A 837 -28.20 -1.68 61.80
CA THR A 837 -28.34 -0.50 60.94
C THR A 837 -28.43 -0.85 59.45
N SER A 838 -28.86 0.10 58.62
CA SER A 838 -29.26 -0.13 57.22
C SER A 838 -28.55 0.78 56.22
N ASN A 839 -28.62 0.41 54.94
CA ASN A 839 -28.12 1.17 53.78
C ASN A 839 -26.60 1.42 53.78
N ASN A 840 -25.81 0.53 54.38
CA ASN A 840 -24.36 0.67 54.43
C ASN A 840 -23.68 -0.08 53.29
N ILE A 841 -22.57 0.45 52.77
CA ILE A 841 -21.73 -0.24 51.80
C ILE A 841 -20.32 -0.35 52.38
N ALA A 842 -19.88 -1.56 52.67
CA ALA A 842 -18.55 -1.86 53.17
C ALA A 842 -17.80 -2.72 52.15
N ILE A 843 -16.68 -2.22 51.62
CA ILE A 843 -15.83 -2.98 50.68
C ILE A 843 -14.48 -3.18 51.36
N GLY A 844 -14.14 -4.38 51.83
CA GLY A 844 -12.88 -4.67 52.53
C GLY A 844 -12.71 -3.98 53.90
N ASN A 845 -13.75 -3.32 54.41
CA ASN A 845 -13.75 -2.57 55.68
C ASN A 845 -14.70 -3.20 56.69
N SER A 846 -14.32 -3.36 57.95
CA SER A 846 -15.20 -3.92 59.00
C SER A 846 -16.42 -3.07 59.34
N GLY A 847 -16.43 -1.78 59.00
CA GLY A 847 -17.46 -0.87 59.49
C GLY A 847 -17.37 -0.58 60.98
N THR A 848 -18.32 0.21 61.46
CA THR A 848 -18.56 0.50 62.89
C THR A 848 -20.01 0.21 63.26
N VAL A 849 -20.27 -0.03 64.54
CA VAL A 849 -21.63 -0.36 65.04
C VAL A 849 -22.64 0.78 64.84
N THR A 850 -22.18 2.02 64.62
CA THR A 850 -23.01 3.21 64.40
C THR A 850 -23.22 3.55 62.93
N ASP A 851 -22.61 2.82 61.98
CA ASP A 851 -22.75 3.11 60.55
C ASP A 851 -24.20 2.94 60.09
N SER A 852 -24.81 3.98 59.53
CA SER A 852 -26.14 3.92 58.89
C SER A 852 -26.17 4.86 57.68
N GLY A 853 -26.37 4.32 56.47
CA GLY A 853 -26.25 5.10 55.23
C GLY A 853 -24.80 5.45 54.85
N ILE A 854 -23.82 4.74 55.40
CA ILE A 854 -22.38 5.06 55.24
C ILE A 854 -21.72 4.10 54.25
N ILE A 855 -20.84 4.66 53.40
CA ILE A 855 -19.96 3.90 52.49
C ILE A 855 -18.53 3.87 53.06
N ARG A 856 -17.92 2.69 53.18
CA ARG A 856 -16.54 2.46 53.62
C ARG A 856 -15.82 1.51 52.67
N ILE A 857 -14.59 1.84 52.27
CA ILE A 857 -13.80 1.05 51.29
C ILE A 857 -12.35 0.89 51.80
N GLY A 858 -11.87 -0.34 52.04
CA GLY A 858 -10.51 -0.82 52.47
C GLY A 858 -10.36 -1.24 53.98
N THR A 859 -9.16 -1.42 54.53
CA THR A 859 -8.88 -1.79 55.94
C THR A 859 -9.16 -0.73 57.05
N PRO A 860 -9.95 -1.06 58.10
CA PRO A 860 -10.23 -0.19 59.26
C PRO A 860 -8.97 0.31 59.98
N GLY A 861 -8.97 1.55 60.46
CA GLY A 861 -7.86 2.14 61.22
C GLY A 861 -6.66 2.61 60.39
N THR A 862 -6.58 2.22 59.12
CA THR A 862 -5.55 2.69 58.16
C THR A 862 -6.07 3.72 57.16
N HIS A 863 -7.36 4.06 57.24
CA HIS A 863 -8.01 4.98 56.32
C HIS A 863 -8.14 6.37 56.91
N THR A 864 -7.22 7.23 56.54
CA THR A 864 -7.35 8.67 56.77
C THR A 864 -7.92 9.41 55.56
N LEU A 865 -8.04 8.77 54.38
CA LEU A 865 -8.59 9.34 53.13
C LEU A 865 -9.27 8.27 52.23
N ASN A 866 -10.22 8.70 51.39
CA ASN A 866 -10.95 7.88 50.40
C ASN A 866 -10.08 7.61 49.16
N PHE A 867 -9.86 6.36 48.79
CA PHE A 867 -9.09 5.95 47.61
C PHE A 867 -10.00 5.33 46.52
N GLN A 868 -10.12 6.02 45.37
CA GLN A 868 -10.69 5.48 44.14
C GLN A 868 -9.57 5.13 43.14
N ALA A 869 -9.56 3.89 42.63
CA ALA A 869 -8.54 3.44 41.67
C ALA A 869 -8.62 4.24 40.34
N GLY A 870 -7.47 4.72 39.84
CA GLY A 870 -7.37 5.57 38.63
C GLY A 870 -7.00 7.03 38.89
N ILE A 871 -6.89 7.45 40.16
CA ILE A 871 -6.49 8.81 40.57
C ILE A 871 -5.42 8.72 41.67
N PHE A 872 -4.40 7.89 41.45
CA PHE A 872 -3.23 7.81 42.33
C PHE A 872 -1.96 7.93 41.50
N ASN A 873 -1.20 9.00 41.73
CA ASN A 873 0.10 9.30 41.13
C ASN A 873 0.13 9.55 39.60
N ALA A 874 -1.00 9.94 38.99
CA ALA A 874 -1.03 10.43 37.61
C ALA A 874 -1.09 11.98 37.62
N PRO A 875 -0.05 12.70 37.15
CA PRO A 875 -0.13 14.15 36.98
C PRO A 875 -1.21 14.50 35.95
N ALA A 876 -1.93 15.60 36.16
CA ALA A 876 -2.99 16.07 35.26
C ALA A 876 -2.45 16.21 33.82
N LEU A 877 -2.74 15.22 32.97
CA LEU A 877 -2.34 15.26 31.56
C LEU A 877 -3.22 16.25 30.80
N ILE A 878 -2.59 16.87 29.80
CA ILE A 878 -3.05 18.01 28.99
C ILE A 878 -4.52 17.83 28.57
N GLY A 879 -5.43 18.58 29.21
CA GLY A 879 -6.86 18.63 28.88
C GLY A 879 -7.83 18.20 29.99
N GLY A 880 -7.36 17.71 31.14
CA GLY A 880 -8.21 17.39 32.30
C GLY A 880 -8.43 18.59 33.26
N THR A 881 -9.66 18.79 33.73
CA THR A 881 -10.02 19.82 34.72
C THR A 881 -9.95 19.27 36.14
N ALA A 882 -9.44 20.05 37.10
CA ALA A 882 -9.49 19.70 38.52
C ALA A 882 -10.95 19.49 38.99
N VAL A 883 -11.20 18.41 39.74
CA VAL A 883 -12.50 18.09 40.32
C VAL A 883 -12.53 18.46 41.81
N TYR A 884 -13.68 18.96 42.27
CA TYR A 884 -13.98 19.40 43.62
C TYR A 884 -15.22 18.66 44.14
N ILE A 885 -15.46 18.71 45.46
CA ILE A 885 -16.71 18.20 46.04
C ILE A 885 -17.76 19.31 45.94
N ASP A 886 -18.86 19.05 45.24
CA ASP A 886 -19.98 19.99 45.13
C ASP A 886 -20.82 20.04 46.41
N SER A 887 -21.78 20.98 46.50
CA SER A 887 -22.66 21.14 47.66
C SER A 887 -23.59 19.94 47.94
N THR A 888 -23.60 18.95 47.04
CA THR A 888 -24.33 17.69 47.19
C THR A 888 -23.41 16.50 47.51
N ASN A 889 -22.17 16.78 47.92
CA ASN A 889 -21.14 15.80 48.27
C ASN A 889 -20.70 14.88 47.10
N ARG A 890 -20.78 15.37 45.86
CA ARG A 890 -20.32 14.64 44.66
C ARG A 890 -19.06 15.27 44.06
N LEU A 891 -18.20 14.46 43.43
CA LEU A 891 -17.07 14.96 42.65
C LEU A 891 -17.59 15.66 41.38
N SER A 892 -17.22 16.92 41.17
CA SER A 892 -17.67 17.78 40.07
C SER A 892 -16.57 18.76 39.62
N SER A 893 -16.67 19.32 38.42
CA SER A 893 -15.75 20.35 37.93
C SER A 893 -16.35 21.75 38.09
N ASN A 894 -15.57 22.77 38.44
CA ASN A 894 -16.06 24.16 38.53
C ASN A 894 -16.34 24.73 37.12
N PRO A 895 -17.61 24.97 36.71
CA PRO A 895 -17.90 25.53 35.40
C PRO A 895 -17.56 27.03 35.36
N SER A 896 -16.80 27.47 34.33
CA SER A 896 -16.28 28.85 34.25
C SER A 896 -16.96 29.75 33.20
N SER A 897 -17.87 29.20 32.38
CA SER A 897 -18.57 29.93 31.30
C SER A 897 -19.50 31.02 31.83
N ILE A 898 -19.65 32.12 31.07
CA ILE A 898 -20.52 33.26 31.41
C ILE A 898 -21.96 32.84 31.70
N LYS A 899 -22.48 31.80 31.05
CA LYS A 899 -23.85 31.30 31.25
C LYS A 899 -24.12 30.75 32.65
N TYR A 900 -23.08 30.45 33.43
CA TYR A 900 -23.18 29.99 34.82
C TYR A 900 -22.86 31.10 35.83
N LYS A 901 -22.77 32.38 35.40
CA LYS A 901 -22.36 33.52 36.24
C LYS A 901 -23.31 34.71 36.07
N GLU A 902 -23.61 35.40 37.16
CA GLU A 902 -24.40 36.65 37.20
C GLU A 902 -23.62 37.72 37.98
N ASN A 903 -24.00 39.01 37.84
CA ASN A 903 -23.35 40.16 38.52
C ASN A 903 -21.83 40.27 38.27
N ILE A 904 -21.41 40.11 37.00
CA ILE A 904 -19.99 40.10 36.62
C ILE A 904 -19.45 41.55 36.57
N THR A 905 -18.67 41.94 37.57
CA THR A 905 -17.99 43.23 37.65
C THR A 905 -16.47 43.03 37.79
N ASN A 906 -15.69 44.09 37.52
CA ASN A 906 -14.25 44.07 37.79
C ASN A 906 -13.99 43.99 39.29
N ILE A 907 -12.90 43.31 39.67
CA ILE A 907 -12.45 43.22 41.07
C ILE A 907 -12.18 44.63 41.60
N SER A 908 -12.79 44.98 42.73
CA SER A 908 -12.73 46.34 43.30
C SER A 908 -11.32 46.66 43.81
N THR A 909 -10.99 47.96 43.85
CA THR A 909 -9.71 48.45 44.39
C THR A 909 -9.56 48.11 45.88
N ASP A 910 -10.66 48.04 46.63
CA ASP A 910 -10.63 47.71 48.06
C ASP A 910 -10.27 46.24 48.30
N THR A 911 -10.86 45.31 47.53
CA THR A 911 -10.50 43.88 47.57
C THR A 911 -9.03 43.69 47.21
N PHE A 912 -8.53 44.45 46.24
CA PHE A 912 -7.13 44.46 45.84
C PHE A 912 -6.20 44.98 46.96
N ASN A 913 -6.48 46.14 47.54
CA ASN A 913 -5.69 46.74 48.62
C ASN A 913 -5.64 45.84 49.86
N ASN A 914 -6.74 45.12 50.14
CA ASN A 914 -6.78 44.15 51.23
C ASN A 914 -5.99 42.88 50.93
N PHE A 915 -5.97 42.42 49.67
CA PHE A 915 -5.12 41.30 49.25
C PHE A 915 -3.62 41.61 49.44
N GLN A 916 -3.18 42.85 49.17
CA GLN A 916 -1.79 43.26 49.37
C GLN A 916 -1.33 43.27 50.84
N LYS A 917 -2.26 43.30 51.79
CA LYS A 917 -1.97 43.27 53.23
C LYS A 917 -1.76 41.85 53.76
N LEU A 918 -2.08 40.81 52.96
CA LEU A 918 -1.91 39.42 53.36
C LEU A 918 -0.43 39.04 53.39
N ASN A 919 -0.03 38.36 54.46
CA ASN A 919 1.34 37.87 54.62
C ASN A 919 1.43 36.40 54.21
N PRO A 920 2.15 36.04 53.14
CA PRO A 920 2.44 34.64 52.84
C PRO A 920 3.42 34.11 53.89
N VAL A 921 3.17 32.88 54.33
CA VAL A 921 3.96 32.19 55.33
C VAL A 921 4.45 30.85 54.79
N SER A 922 5.61 30.41 55.25
CA SER A 922 6.05 29.02 55.11
C SER A 922 5.70 28.26 56.39
N PHE A 923 5.13 27.07 56.27
CA PHE A 923 4.73 26.25 57.42
C PHE A 923 4.89 24.77 57.12
N THR A 924 4.95 23.95 58.16
CA THR A 924 4.83 22.49 58.08
C THR A 924 3.51 22.09 58.73
N TYR A 925 2.81 21.11 58.17
CA TYR A 925 1.55 20.66 58.76
C TYR A 925 1.79 19.96 60.10
N ILE A 926 0.95 20.24 61.09
CA ILE A 926 0.98 19.53 62.38
C ILE A 926 0.68 18.05 62.12
N GLY A 927 1.62 17.17 62.49
CA GLY A 927 1.52 15.72 62.27
C GLY A 927 2.16 15.21 60.98
N ASP A 928 2.72 16.09 60.14
CA ASP A 928 3.54 15.66 58.99
C ASP A 928 4.92 15.16 59.47
N THR A 929 5.08 13.84 59.50
CA THR A 929 6.33 13.17 59.90
C THR A 929 7.50 13.38 58.92
N THR A 930 7.24 13.90 57.72
CA THR A 930 8.26 14.16 56.70
C THR A 930 8.89 15.55 56.81
N ASN A 931 8.32 16.43 57.67
CA ASN A 931 8.72 17.83 57.82
C ASN A 931 8.78 18.60 56.49
N THR A 932 7.85 18.33 55.57
CA THR A 932 7.84 18.98 54.27
C THR A 932 7.40 20.43 54.42
N ILE A 933 8.27 21.38 54.07
CA ILE A 933 7.94 22.82 54.08
C ILE A 933 6.91 23.10 52.99
N GLN A 934 5.80 23.71 53.39
CA GLN A 934 4.73 24.22 52.54
C GLN A 934 4.72 25.74 52.58
N TYR A 935 4.10 26.36 51.58
CA TYR A 935 3.91 27.81 51.50
C TYR A 935 2.43 28.12 51.30
N GLY A 936 1.92 29.13 51.99
CA GLY A 936 0.52 29.53 51.87
C GLY A 936 0.18 30.72 52.77
N PHE A 937 -1.09 30.83 53.15
CA PHE A 937 -1.58 31.87 54.05
C PHE A 937 -2.28 31.23 55.26
N ILE A 938 -2.19 31.88 56.41
CA ILE A 938 -2.98 31.50 57.60
C ILE A 938 -4.42 31.97 57.40
N ALA A 939 -5.39 31.06 57.52
CA ALA A 939 -6.78 31.33 57.14
C ALA A 939 -7.44 32.40 58.03
N GLU A 940 -7.05 32.47 59.29
CA GLU A 940 -7.49 33.45 60.27
C GLU A 940 -6.96 34.85 59.94
N ASP A 941 -5.72 34.95 59.48
CA ASP A 941 -5.15 36.22 59.02
C ASP A 941 -5.84 36.70 57.74
N VAL A 942 -6.14 35.78 56.83
CA VAL A 942 -6.93 36.08 55.62
C VAL A 942 -8.32 36.57 55.98
N LYS A 943 -8.96 36.03 57.02
CA LYS A 943 -10.30 36.46 57.47
C LYS A 943 -10.37 37.96 57.79
N ASN A 944 -9.29 38.53 58.32
CA ASN A 944 -9.26 39.93 58.74
C ASN A 944 -9.32 40.92 57.57
N TYR A 945 -8.86 40.51 56.38
CA TYR A 945 -8.76 41.38 55.21
C TYR A 945 -9.70 40.95 54.06
N LEU A 946 -9.90 39.64 53.89
CA LEU A 946 -10.69 39.03 52.82
C LEU A 946 -11.49 37.82 53.36
N PRO A 947 -12.50 38.06 54.23
CA PRO A 947 -13.28 37.01 54.87
C PRO A 947 -14.02 36.09 53.89
N GLU A 948 -14.36 36.57 52.70
CA GLU A 948 -15.07 35.81 51.66
C GLU A 948 -14.27 34.61 51.12
N LEU A 949 -12.95 34.64 51.29
CA LEU A 949 -12.04 33.59 50.87
C LEU A 949 -11.91 32.49 51.90
N VAL A 950 -12.32 32.74 53.14
CA VAL A 950 -12.17 31.78 54.21
C VAL A 950 -13.35 30.82 54.20
N LEU A 951 -13.07 29.56 54.51
CA LEU A 951 -14.06 28.52 54.73
C LEU A 951 -13.97 28.04 56.17
N SER A 952 -15.14 27.97 56.79
CA SER A 952 -15.33 27.33 58.07
C SER A 952 -15.75 25.88 57.90
N ASP A 953 -15.42 25.05 58.88
CA ASP A 953 -15.95 23.70 59.02
C ASP A 953 -17.43 23.72 59.47
N ASN A 954 -18.02 22.54 59.64
CA ASN A 954 -19.42 22.40 60.04
C ASN A 954 -19.75 22.93 61.44
N ASN A 955 -18.74 23.20 62.27
CA ASN A 955 -18.89 23.79 63.60
C ASN A 955 -18.72 25.32 63.57
N GLY A 956 -18.46 25.90 62.39
CA GLY A 956 -18.24 27.32 62.19
C GLY A 956 -16.79 27.78 62.39
N GLU A 957 -15.88 26.87 62.74
CA GLU A 957 -14.47 27.18 62.97
C GLU A 957 -13.73 27.31 61.65
N ILE A 958 -12.85 28.30 61.54
CA ILE A 958 -12.07 28.52 60.32
C ILE A 958 -11.07 27.39 60.16
N TYR A 959 -11.00 26.83 58.94
CA TYR A 959 -10.12 25.71 58.68
C TYR A 959 -9.29 25.88 57.41
N THR A 960 -9.79 26.60 56.39
CA THR A 960 -9.06 26.74 55.14
C THR A 960 -9.44 28.01 54.38
N ILE A 961 -8.71 28.31 53.31
CA ILE A 961 -9.04 29.36 52.36
C ILE A 961 -9.27 28.80 50.97
N LYS A 962 -10.06 29.52 50.17
CA LYS A 962 -10.36 29.24 48.77
C LYS A 962 -9.16 29.63 47.90
N TYR A 963 -8.07 28.88 48.01
CA TYR A 963 -6.83 29.10 47.25
C TYR A 963 -7.06 29.24 45.74
N HIS A 964 -8.04 28.52 45.20
CA HIS A 964 -8.39 28.58 43.78
C HIS A 964 -8.90 29.96 43.31
N LEU A 965 -9.41 30.80 44.22
CA LEU A 965 -9.82 32.17 43.88
C LEU A 965 -8.63 33.15 43.88
N MET A 966 -7.48 32.76 44.46
CA MET A 966 -6.33 33.66 44.63
C MET A 966 -5.63 33.96 43.32
N TYR A 967 -5.68 33.03 42.37
CA TYR A 967 -5.04 33.20 41.07
C TYR A 967 -5.57 34.43 40.32
N ALA A 968 -6.88 34.71 40.38
CA ALA A 968 -7.47 35.88 39.75
C ALA A 968 -7.09 37.20 40.45
N LEU A 969 -7.01 37.19 41.79
CA LEU A 969 -6.56 38.35 42.57
C LEU A 969 -5.08 38.65 42.33
N LEU A 970 -4.23 37.61 42.30
CA LEU A 970 -2.81 37.72 41.98
C LEU A 970 -2.60 38.28 40.57
N TYR A 971 -3.36 37.80 39.59
CA TYR A 971 -3.29 38.34 38.23
C TYR A 971 -3.69 39.82 38.18
N ARG A 972 -4.78 40.20 38.86
CA ARG A 972 -5.19 41.61 38.95
C ARG A 972 -4.13 42.48 39.64
N TRP A 973 -3.46 41.95 40.67
CA TRP A 973 -2.34 42.63 41.31
C TRP A 973 -1.18 42.86 40.35
N LEU A 974 -0.78 41.83 39.62
CA LEU A 974 0.30 41.92 38.65
C LEU A 974 -0.01 42.96 37.56
N GLN A 975 -1.25 43.01 37.08
CA GLN A 975 -1.69 44.03 36.14
C GLN A 975 -1.57 45.44 36.71
N ASN A 976 -1.97 45.66 37.97
CA ASN A 976 -1.84 46.96 38.63
C ASN A 976 -0.36 47.33 38.86
N LEU A 977 0.49 46.35 39.17
CA LEU A 977 1.93 46.57 39.31
C LEU A 977 2.54 47.01 37.97
N GLN A 978 2.13 46.38 36.87
CA GLN A 978 2.51 46.80 35.52
C GLN A 978 2.04 48.24 35.23
N ILE A 979 0.78 48.57 35.53
CA ILE A 979 0.25 49.93 35.34
C ILE A 979 1.04 50.96 36.17
N GLN A 980 1.41 50.64 37.41
CA GLN A 980 2.26 51.52 38.22
C GLN A 980 3.66 51.64 37.64
N GLN A 981 4.25 50.56 37.13
CA GLN A 981 5.55 50.58 36.48
C GLN A 981 5.53 51.42 35.21
N ASP A 982 4.47 51.32 34.39
CA ASP A 982 4.27 52.11 33.19
C ASP A 982 4.08 53.61 33.53
N ASN A 983 3.28 53.92 34.55
CA ASN A 983 3.09 55.30 35.02
C ASN A 983 4.39 55.91 35.56
N ASN A 984 5.16 55.16 36.36
CA ASN A 984 6.47 55.59 36.84
C ASN A 984 7.45 55.79 35.66
N GLY A 985 7.42 54.90 34.67
CA GLY A 985 8.20 55.05 33.43
C GLY A 985 7.85 56.33 32.67
N ASN A 986 6.56 56.64 32.53
CA ASN A 986 6.09 57.89 31.91
C ASN A 986 6.52 59.13 32.69
N SER A 987 6.43 59.11 34.03
CA SER A 987 6.92 60.21 34.88
C SER A 987 8.43 60.41 34.78
N ILE A 988 9.21 59.33 34.67
CA ILE A 988 10.67 59.41 34.46
C ILE A 988 10.99 60.05 33.10
N THR A 989 10.29 59.67 32.03
CA THR A 989 10.45 60.27 30.70
C THR A 989 10.14 61.77 30.72
N GLN A 990 9.04 62.18 31.39
CA GLN A 990 8.69 63.59 31.53
C GLN A 990 9.76 64.38 32.30
N LEU A 991 10.29 63.81 33.39
CA LEU A 991 11.38 64.43 34.15
C LEU A 991 12.67 64.56 33.33
N GLN A 992 12.96 63.61 32.43
CA GLN A 992 14.11 63.69 31.52
C GLN A 992 13.93 64.81 30.48
N GLU A 993 12.72 65.01 29.94
CA GLU A 993 12.41 66.13 29.04
C GLU A 993 12.51 67.48 29.77
N ASP A 994 11.94 67.60 30.97
CA ASP A 994 12.01 68.83 31.78
C ASP A 994 13.46 69.18 32.14
N LEU A 995 14.30 68.18 32.44
CA LEU A 995 15.73 68.36 32.68
C LEU A 995 16.47 68.84 31.43
N SER A 996 16.15 68.30 30.25
CA SER A 996 16.71 68.75 28.96
C SER A 996 16.35 70.22 28.67
N HIS A 997 15.10 70.61 28.93
CA HIS A 997 14.65 71.99 28.80
C HIS A 997 15.35 72.93 29.80
N ALA A 998 15.51 72.50 31.06
CA ALA A 998 16.26 73.25 32.06
C ALA A 998 17.73 73.44 31.66
N GLN A 999 18.39 72.39 31.16
CA GLN A 999 19.78 72.44 30.68
C GLN A 999 19.93 73.43 29.51
N THR A 1000 18.99 73.42 28.57
CA THR A 1000 18.98 74.36 27.45
C THR A 1000 18.83 75.81 27.93
N ARG A 1001 18.01 76.04 28.97
CA ARG A 1001 17.81 77.37 29.56
C ARG A 1001 19.02 77.84 30.36
N ILE A 1002 19.73 76.94 31.04
CA ILE A 1002 21.01 77.23 31.71
C ILE A 1002 22.05 77.63 30.66
N ASN A 1003 22.19 76.88 29.57
CA ASN A 1003 23.16 77.19 28.51
C ASN A 1003 22.86 78.56 27.85
N SER A 1004 21.59 78.92 27.68
CA SER A 1004 21.22 80.26 27.15
C SER A 1004 21.50 81.38 28.15
N GLN A 1005 21.24 81.16 29.44
CA GLN A 1005 21.61 82.10 30.50
C GLN A 1005 23.13 82.29 30.58
N GLU A 1006 23.91 81.21 30.45
CA GLU A 1006 25.38 81.27 30.42
C GLU A 1006 25.87 82.11 29.23
N THR A 1007 25.27 81.93 28.05
CA THR A 1007 25.56 82.75 26.87
C THR A 1007 25.23 84.24 27.10
N ILE A 1008 24.09 84.54 27.75
CA ILE A 1008 23.70 85.92 28.09
C ILE A 1008 24.65 86.53 29.12
N ILE A 1009 25.03 85.79 30.15
CA ILE A 1009 26.00 86.20 31.17
C ILE A 1009 27.36 86.50 30.54
N GLN A 1010 27.83 85.66 29.61
CA GLN A 1010 29.07 85.94 28.85
C GLN A 1010 28.95 87.23 28.03
N SER A 1011 27.80 87.51 27.41
CA SER A 1011 27.59 88.79 26.70
C SER A 1011 27.53 89.99 27.64
N LEU A 1012 26.95 89.84 28.83
CA LEU A 1012 26.90 90.90 29.85
C LEU A 1012 28.29 91.15 30.43
N LEU A 1013 29.08 90.11 30.71
CA LEU A 1013 30.48 90.24 31.11
C LEU A 1013 31.29 90.99 30.04
N ALA A 1014 31.12 90.65 28.76
CA ALA A 1014 31.75 91.38 27.67
C ALA A 1014 31.34 92.87 27.64
N ARG A 1015 30.07 93.20 27.92
CA ARG A 1015 29.59 94.58 28.00
C ARG A 1015 30.09 95.32 29.25
N ILE A 1016 30.20 94.64 30.40
CA ILE A 1016 30.77 95.20 31.63
C ILE A 1016 32.26 95.50 31.42
N ILE A 1017 33.03 94.57 30.83
CA ILE A 1017 34.44 94.80 30.48
C ILE A 1017 34.56 96.00 29.51
N ALA A 1018 33.66 96.13 28.54
CA ALA A 1018 33.63 97.29 27.64
C ALA A 1018 33.28 98.60 28.36
N LEU A 1019 32.39 98.57 29.35
CA LEU A 1019 32.04 99.74 30.19
C LEU A 1019 33.16 100.12 31.16
N GLU A 1020 33.83 99.16 31.81
CA GLU A 1020 35.00 99.39 32.65
C GLU A 1020 36.15 100.02 31.84
N ASN A 1021 36.36 99.57 30.60
CA ASN A 1021 37.31 100.20 29.68
C ASN A 1021 36.90 101.62 29.29
N LEU A 1022 35.61 101.93 29.20
CA LEU A 1022 35.11 103.29 28.91
C LEU A 1022 35.23 104.23 30.13
N VAL A 1023 34.97 103.74 31.34
CA VAL A 1023 35.11 104.51 32.59
C VAL A 1023 36.59 104.78 32.89
N ASN A 1024 37.48 103.84 32.61
CA ASN A 1024 38.93 104.06 32.73
C ASN A 1024 39.49 105.06 31.70
N LEU A 1025 38.78 105.32 30.59
CA LEU A 1025 39.16 106.35 29.63
C LEU A 1025 38.77 107.78 30.08
N ASN A 1026 37.68 107.95 30.84
CA ASN A 1026 37.20 109.25 31.34
C ASN A 1026 37.92 109.76 32.61
N VAL A 1027 38.97 109.09 33.07
CA VAL A 1027 39.83 109.54 34.18
C VAL A 1027 41.21 110.02 33.70
N THR A 1028 41.47 109.98 32.39
CA THR A 1028 42.69 110.56 31.80
C THR A 1028 42.37 111.14 30.42
N VAL A 1029 42.21 112.48 30.41
CA VAL A 1029 42.02 113.44 29.29
C VAL A 1029 40.60 113.96 29.11
#